data_AF-A0A5K3EH15-F1
#
_entry.id   AF-A0A5K3EH15-F1
#
_cell.length_a   1.000
_cell.length_b   1.000
_cell.length_c   1.000
_cell.angle_alpha   90.00
_cell.angle_beta   90.00
_cell.angle_gamma   90.00
#
_symmetry.space_group_name_H-M   'P 1'
#
loop_
_entity.id
_entity.type
_entity.pdbx_description
1 polymer ?
#
loop_
_entity_poly.entity_id
_entity_poly.type
_entity_poly.pdbx_seq_one_letter_code
_entity_poly.pdbx_strand_id
1 'polypeptide(L)'
;MSRLLQTWMEVMVLQPYPNSTDPMASWIYANCEKDEYAESLTKTRSTLKSHCILYAASIWPTEVIKYLIGWHKRLLKEVAQEEDFIYPSQPFIKPTSLLARLWEALAFAMDKTLTSVFTGEVMGSKVPLADASHDPNRGHGILVSHLSKCVADGTLVDLPADPGVRQNYLGVLHSLIINCLDTQGEFALKLLMQDFATLRYNPCVVTSQATNTLGPLRKYINLRCQSVKNMHISVGVNVFRLVRAQPSALLPFFESFCSELNDIWSNRHGGLGEQCLLLEVVIYLALRLPCSLVQQREKLESILESVFADWKKLDSVLLSFASPERGCENLLEYFGLTQDVDELKAKPDLLVERIPTRLRLRWISAATLSAVRRLNAPLSSEQTERVCVPLAEDLIFPCFCLLRTLNKLWQPATAERCHPSMRAALEVTAGDKALLTRTALKKPAKTGDPKKMVTVEYSVLDSYLPELQSFLSHINVSTIQTCQLLVEVTANLFYSLPTEQLNQLLFNCVCPDIASMPDYRLLQILRYFMIPFVRSCPAANIESALIPLMPYVLDALYQKVNKSWSVVESIDKEEVGEEEATEEIFVEETVRSLSASLVELTRLLLVFTGARQRGKVDSSQEEIDVDVEVQDQMDVAEAAQPIVSESSIVFGPFGKALLAVDSADGAIPVDGMFARMASWLTAAANWPDSKVCTKAAILLVKVIDFTLRRDTPHAHLLLPPEVACQLLIGGLYALRANGQYLSEFGPPLFNVISRAIALIAGGLDAVTAHLEPILFSALNSCQNNTAASKHLANIKKYTLQVFDPNRPPSKKIREQLKNLLQPLIGVAVAEQYKQELSISTLEPLKRPSIRSRRRNENTEARTEMAMRALADLFGGE
;
A
#
# COMPACT_ATOMS: atom_id res chain seq x y z
N MET A 1 14.82 -21.37 29.04
CA MET A 1 14.22 -21.41 27.70
C MET A 1 12.77 -21.91 27.72
N SER A 2 12.47 -23.12 28.22
CA SER A 2 11.08 -23.63 28.34
C SER A 2 10.12 -22.67 29.07
N ARG A 3 10.57 -22.04 30.17
CA ARG A 3 9.79 -21.02 30.90
C ARG A 3 9.54 -19.75 30.07
N LEU A 4 10.53 -19.28 29.29
CA LEU A 4 10.37 -18.09 28.45
C LEU A 4 9.42 -18.36 27.28
N LEU A 5 9.55 -19.53 26.63
CA LEU A 5 8.64 -19.94 25.57
C LEU A 5 7.20 -20.02 26.06
N GLN A 6 6.98 -20.55 27.27
CA GLN A 6 5.67 -20.58 27.89
C GLN A 6 5.11 -19.16 28.08
N THR A 7 5.87 -18.25 28.70
CA THR A 7 5.44 -16.86 28.90
C THR A 7 5.17 -16.13 27.59
N TRP A 8 6.03 -16.29 26.58
CA TRP A 8 5.82 -15.66 25.27
C TRP A 8 4.56 -16.16 24.58
N MET A 9 4.23 -17.44 24.73
CA MET A 9 3.04 -18.04 24.14
C MET A 9 1.76 -17.64 24.91
N GLU A 10 1.84 -17.41 26.21
CA GLU A 10 0.73 -16.83 27.00
C GLU A 10 0.40 -15.40 26.53
N VAL A 11 1.42 -14.61 26.16
CA VAL A 11 1.26 -13.25 25.59
C VAL A 11 0.65 -13.26 24.17
N MET A 12 0.66 -14.41 23.47
CA MET A 12 -0.02 -14.52 22.17
C MET A 12 -1.55 -14.44 22.29
N VAL A 13 -2.09 -14.81 23.46
CA VAL A 13 -3.54 -14.79 23.73
C VAL A 13 -3.97 -13.37 24.07
N LEU A 14 -4.83 -12.77 23.24
CA LEU A 14 -5.36 -11.43 23.50
C LEU A 14 -6.24 -11.44 24.75
N GLN A 15 -5.77 -10.88 25.85
CA GLN A 15 -6.56 -10.78 27.07
C GLN A 15 -7.58 -9.63 26.98
N PRO A 16 -8.76 -9.75 27.63
CA PRO A 16 -9.68 -8.64 27.73
C PRO A 16 -9.03 -7.51 28.52
N TYR A 17 -9.58 -6.29 28.40
CA TYR A 17 -9.14 -5.19 29.24
C TYR A 17 -9.24 -5.60 30.72
N PRO A 18 -8.16 -5.45 31.50
CA PRO A 18 -8.08 -6.02 32.84
C PRO A 18 -9.12 -5.38 33.76
N ASN A 19 -9.68 -6.19 34.67
CA ASN A 19 -10.51 -5.70 35.76
C ASN A 19 -9.62 -5.16 36.90
N SER A 20 -10.17 -4.34 37.79
CA SER A 20 -9.42 -3.68 38.88
C SER A 20 -8.71 -4.63 39.87
N THR A 21 -8.95 -5.93 39.79
CA THR A 21 -8.35 -6.97 40.63
C THR A 21 -7.10 -7.60 40.02
N ASP A 22 -6.75 -7.30 38.78
CA ASP A 22 -5.54 -7.82 38.12
C ASP A 22 -4.31 -6.98 38.56
N PRO A 23 -3.20 -7.60 39.00
CA PRO A 23 -1.97 -6.88 39.39
C PRO A 23 -1.42 -5.96 38.28
N MET A 24 -1.69 -6.27 37.00
CA MET A 24 -1.27 -5.45 35.87
C MET A 24 -2.28 -4.33 35.51
N ALA A 25 -3.47 -4.31 36.11
CA ALA A 25 -4.54 -3.37 35.77
C ALA A 25 -4.09 -1.91 35.96
N SER A 26 -3.45 -1.59 37.09
CA SER A 26 -3.00 -0.24 37.41
C SER A 26 -2.00 0.29 36.38
N TRP A 27 -1.09 -0.56 35.91
CA TRP A 27 -0.12 -0.19 34.87
C TRP A 27 -0.80 -0.01 33.50
N ILE A 28 -1.73 -0.89 33.14
CA ILE A 28 -2.47 -0.81 31.89
C ILE A 28 -3.36 0.43 31.86
N TYR A 29 -4.06 0.75 32.96
CA TYR A 29 -4.94 1.92 33.08
C TYR A 29 -4.17 3.25 32.96
N ALA A 30 -2.91 3.28 33.38
CA ALA A 30 -2.08 4.46 33.29
C ALA A 30 -1.49 4.68 31.88
N ASN A 31 -1.23 3.60 31.12
CA ASN A 31 -0.47 3.66 29.86
C ASN A 31 -1.27 3.39 28.59
N CYS A 32 -2.48 2.82 28.67
CA CYS A 32 -3.30 2.47 27.52
C CYS A 32 -4.76 2.83 27.76
N GLU A 33 -5.36 3.54 26.81
CA GLU A 33 -6.81 3.75 26.83
C GLU A 33 -7.53 2.42 26.50
N LYS A 34 -8.71 2.21 27.08
CA LYS A 34 -9.50 0.98 26.87
C LYS A 34 -9.74 0.69 25.38
N ASP A 35 -9.95 1.74 24.59
CA ASP A 35 -10.20 1.64 23.15
C ASP A 35 -8.92 1.32 22.35
N GLU A 36 -7.74 1.65 22.87
CA GLU A 36 -6.43 1.42 22.24
C GLU A 36 -5.75 0.13 22.72
N TYR A 37 -6.25 -0.48 23.79
CA TYR A 37 -5.62 -1.64 24.44
C TYR A 37 -5.45 -2.84 23.51
N ALA A 38 -6.50 -3.20 22.76
CA ALA A 38 -6.45 -4.34 21.85
C ALA A 38 -5.44 -4.15 20.71
N GLU A 39 -5.30 -2.91 20.21
CA GLU A 39 -4.32 -2.57 19.18
C GLU A 39 -2.88 -2.61 19.73
N SER A 40 -2.67 -2.04 20.93
CA SER A 40 -1.39 -2.08 21.63
C SER A 40 -0.93 -3.53 21.89
N LEU A 41 -1.83 -4.41 22.33
CA LEU A 41 -1.55 -5.85 22.48
C LEU A 41 -1.24 -6.51 21.14
N THR A 42 -1.99 -6.19 20.09
CA THR A 42 -1.77 -6.74 18.74
C THR A 42 -0.39 -6.35 18.21
N LYS A 43 0.04 -5.10 18.42
CA LYS A 43 1.38 -4.63 18.08
C LYS A 43 2.45 -5.36 18.89
N THR A 44 2.24 -5.49 20.20
CA THR A 44 3.19 -6.15 21.11
C THR A 44 3.40 -7.61 20.74
N ARG A 45 2.33 -8.39 20.52
CA ARG A 45 2.45 -9.79 20.10
C ARG A 45 3.09 -9.94 18.72
N SER A 46 2.87 -9.00 17.79
CA SER A 46 3.52 -8.99 16.48
C SER A 46 5.03 -8.77 16.59
N THR A 47 5.47 -7.82 17.42
CA THR A 47 6.89 -7.59 17.71
C THR A 47 7.52 -8.80 18.39
N LEU A 48 6.84 -9.39 19.39
CA LEU A 48 7.33 -10.57 20.10
C LEU A 48 7.45 -11.79 19.17
N LYS A 49 6.48 -12.00 18.28
CA LYS A 49 6.54 -13.05 17.27
C LYS A 49 7.74 -12.87 16.35
N SER A 50 7.90 -11.69 15.76
CA SER A 50 8.95 -11.42 14.77
C SER A 50 10.36 -11.42 15.36
N HIS A 51 10.55 -10.82 16.54
CA HIS A 51 11.89 -10.63 17.13
C HIS A 51 12.32 -11.77 18.06
N CYS A 52 11.37 -12.51 18.66
CA CYS A 52 11.70 -13.54 19.64
C CYS A 52 11.29 -14.94 19.18
N ILE A 53 10.02 -15.17 18.80
CA ILE A 53 9.52 -16.52 18.51
C ILE A 53 10.13 -17.07 17.22
N LEU A 54 10.18 -16.29 16.13
CA LEU A 54 10.81 -16.72 14.87
C LEU A 54 12.30 -17.00 15.05
N TYR A 55 12.99 -16.19 15.85
CA TYR A 55 14.40 -16.39 16.17
C TYR A 55 14.61 -17.67 17.00
N ALA A 56 13.80 -17.87 18.04
CA ALA A 56 13.82 -19.08 18.85
C ALA A 56 13.48 -20.34 18.04
N ALA A 57 12.60 -20.24 17.06
CA ALA A 57 12.26 -21.32 16.13
C ALA A 57 13.46 -21.77 15.30
N SER A 58 14.32 -20.84 14.87
CA SER A 58 15.55 -21.16 14.13
C SER A 58 16.64 -21.80 15.01
N ILE A 59 16.73 -21.39 16.29
CA ILE A 59 17.78 -21.87 17.20
C ILE A 59 17.39 -23.17 17.91
N TRP A 60 16.12 -23.30 18.32
CA TRP A 60 15.59 -24.45 19.06
C TRP A 60 14.36 -25.08 18.39
N PRO A 61 14.52 -25.60 17.15
CA PRO A 61 13.42 -26.04 16.31
C PRO A 61 12.57 -27.15 16.94
N THR A 62 13.22 -28.13 17.58
CA THR A 62 12.54 -29.29 18.18
C THR A 62 11.69 -28.92 19.39
N GLU A 63 12.15 -28.01 20.24
CA GLU A 63 11.42 -27.60 21.44
C GLU A 63 10.22 -26.70 21.10
N VAL A 64 10.40 -25.80 20.13
CA VAL A 64 9.32 -24.94 19.63
C VAL A 64 8.22 -25.79 18.96
N ILE A 65 8.58 -26.74 18.08
CA ILE A 65 7.61 -27.65 17.46
C ILE A 65 6.85 -28.45 18.52
N LYS A 66 7.54 -29.06 19.49
CA LYS A 66 6.89 -29.86 20.54
C LYS A 66 5.88 -29.04 21.32
N TYR A 67 6.22 -27.79 21.65
CA TYR A 67 5.32 -26.91 22.39
C TYR A 67 4.07 -26.55 21.57
N LEU A 68 4.24 -26.17 20.29
CA LEU A 68 3.13 -25.83 19.40
C LEU A 68 2.21 -27.04 19.17
N ILE A 69 2.77 -28.23 18.93
CA ILE A 69 1.99 -29.48 18.81
C ILE A 69 1.30 -29.81 20.14
N GLY A 70 1.97 -29.59 21.27
CA GLY A 70 1.37 -29.78 22.60
C GLY A 70 0.19 -28.84 22.86
N TRP A 71 0.28 -27.59 22.40
CA TRP A 71 -0.83 -26.64 22.45
C TRP A 71 -1.99 -27.10 21.56
N HIS A 72 -1.72 -27.46 20.31
CA HIS A 72 -2.71 -28.00 19.38
C HIS A 72 -3.45 -29.22 19.98
N LYS A 73 -2.73 -30.19 20.55
CA LYS A 73 -3.32 -31.37 21.20
C LYS A 73 -4.21 -31.06 22.40
N ARG A 74 -3.91 -29.98 23.14
CA ARG A 74 -4.76 -29.53 24.24
C ARG A 74 -6.07 -28.96 23.69
N LEU A 75 -6.00 -28.09 22.69
CA LEU A 75 -7.20 -27.47 22.11
C LEU A 75 -8.13 -28.46 21.40
N LEU A 76 -7.61 -29.53 20.81
CA LEU A 76 -8.44 -30.60 20.24
C LEU A 76 -9.33 -31.31 21.28
N LYS A 77 -9.02 -31.21 22.59
CA LYS A 77 -9.79 -31.82 23.68
C LYS A 77 -10.77 -30.85 24.35
N GLU A 78 -10.64 -29.56 24.10
CA GLU A 78 -11.48 -28.52 24.70
C GLU A 78 -12.80 -28.41 23.95
N VAL A 79 -13.91 -28.25 24.69
CA VAL A 79 -15.26 -28.09 24.14
C VAL A 79 -15.86 -26.77 24.64
N ALA A 80 -16.56 -26.05 23.77
CA ALA A 80 -17.23 -24.80 24.15
C ALA A 80 -18.31 -25.05 25.21
N GLN A 81 -18.40 -24.16 26.20
CA GLN A 81 -19.45 -24.19 27.22
C GLN A 81 -20.70 -23.42 26.74
N GLU A 82 -21.86 -23.66 27.36
CA GLU A 82 -23.12 -22.98 26.97
C GLU A 82 -23.03 -21.44 27.02
N GLU A 83 -22.21 -20.91 27.94
CA GLU A 83 -21.99 -19.47 28.11
C GLU A 83 -21.16 -18.83 26.99
N ASP A 84 -20.39 -19.63 26.26
CA ASP A 84 -19.54 -19.19 25.16
C ASP A 84 -20.34 -18.87 23.90
N PHE A 85 -21.55 -19.43 23.76
CA PHE A 85 -22.37 -19.25 22.57
C PHE A 85 -23.05 -17.87 22.54
N ILE A 86 -23.18 -17.32 21.34
CA ILE A 86 -23.95 -16.09 21.08
C ILE A 86 -25.44 -16.39 21.19
N TYR A 87 -25.86 -17.55 20.66
CA TYR A 87 -27.23 -18.08 20.76
C TYR A 87 -27.16 -19.58 21.15
N PRO A 88 -27.90 -20.04 22.17
CA PRO A 88 -27.79 -21.42 22.67
C PRO A 88 -28.08 -22.52 21.65
N SER A 89 -28.87 -22.23 20.61
CA SER A 89 -29.28 -23.21 19.59
C SER A 89 -28.47 -23.12 18.29
N GLN A 90 -27.36 -22.39 18.28
CA GLN A 90 -26.59 -22.10 17.06
C GLN A 90 -25.10 -22.24 17.30
N PRO A 91 -24.32 -22.53 16.24
CA PRO A 91 -22.90 -22.88 16.39
C PRO A 91 -21.98 -21.70 16.67
N PHE A 92 -22.50 -20.48 16.88
CA PHE A 92 -21.68 -19.27 16.94
C PHE A 92 -21.12 -18.99 18.34
N ILE A 93 -19.80 -18.93 18.46
CA ILE A 93 -19.05 -18.66 19.69
C ILE A 93 -18.70 -17.17 19.76
N LYS A 94 -18.78 -16.58 20.96
CA LYS A 94 -18.38 -15.19 21.22
C LYS A 94 -16.87 -15.03 20.94
N PRO A 95 -16.45 -13.99 20.19
CA PRO A 95 -15.02 -13.72 19.96
C PRO A 95 -14.22 -13.49 21.26
N THR A 96 -14.88 -13.09 22.34
CA THR A 96 -14.29 -12.87 23.67
C THR A 96 -14.12 -14.15 24.49
N SER A 97 -14.73 -15.27 24.07
CA SER A 97 -14.56 -16.58 24.71
C SER A 97 -13.09 -16.98 24.76
N LEU A 98 -12.70 -17.67 25.82
CA LEU A 98 -11.35 -18.19 25.97
C LEU A 98 -10.99 -19.15 24.82
N LEU A 99 -11.92 -20.03 24.43
CA LEU A 99 -11.68 -21.02 23.38
C LEU A 99 -11.38 -20.36 22.03
N ALA A 100 -12.18 -19.36 21.63
CA ALA A 100 -11.99 -18.61 20.39
C ALA A 100 -10.63 -17.90 20.37
N ARG A 101 -10.24 -17.27 21.49
CA ARG A 101 -8.96 -16.57 21.63
C ARG A 101 -7.76 -17.50 21.65
N LEU A 102 -7.88 -18.69 22.24
CA LEU A 102 -6.81 -19.69 22.23
C LEU A 102 -6.55 -20.24 20.83
N TRP A 103 -7.61 -20.50 20.04
CA TRP A 103 -7.47 -20.93 18.66
C TRP A 103 -6.86 -19.82 17.78
N GLU A 104 -7.31 -18.57 17.93
CA GLU A 104 -6.73 -17.42 17.23
C GLU A 104 -5.25 -17.24 17.56
N ALA A 105 -4.89 -17.32 18.84
CA ALA A 105 -3.51 -17.19 19.30
C ALA A 105 -2.62 -18.32 18.77
N LEU A 106 -3.10 -19.57 18.75
CA LEU A 106 -2.35 -20.69 18.19
C LEU A 106 -2.13 -20.53 16.68
N ALA A 107 -3.18 -20.17 15.92
CA ALA A 107 -3.07 -19.91 14.49
C ALA A 107 -2.07 -18.79 14.21
N PHE A 108 -2.15 -17.68 14.95
CA PHE A 108 -1.20 -16.58 14.87
C PHE A 108 0.23 -17.00 15.24
N ALA A 109 0.42 -17.81 16.28
CA ALA A 109 1.73 -18.26 16.73
C ALA A 109 2.39 -19.25 15.74
N MET A 110 1.61 -20.11 15.09
CA MET A 110 2.13 -21.12 14.15
C MET A 110 2.43 -20.57 12.76
N ASP A 111 1.66 -19.59 12.29
CA ASP A 111 1.84 -18.95 10.98
C ASP A 111 3.29 -18.42 10.83
N LYS A 112 3.98 -18.79 9.75
CA LYS A 112 5.41 -18.53 9.45
C LYS A 112 6.43 -19.13 10.44
N THR A 113 6.08 -19.36 11.71
CA THR A 113 6.99 -19.94 12.71
C THR A 113 7.46 -21.33 12.34
N LEU A 114 6.55 -22.20 11.87
CA LEU A 114 6.94 -23.53 11.42
C LEU A 114 7.87 -23.48 10.21
N THR A 115 7.65 -22.55 9.28
CA THR A 115 8.55 -22.39 8.13
C THR A 115 9.96 -22.01 8.58
N SER A 116 10.10 -21.07 9.54
CA SER A 116 11.41 -20.73 10.12
C SER A 116 12.09 -21.91 10.85
N VAL A 117 11.33 -22.84 11.42
CA VAL A 117 11.89 -24.07 12.00
C VAL A 117 12.56 -24.94 10.92
N PHE A 118 11.97 -25.05 9.73
CA PHE A 118 12.47 -25.95 8.69
C PHE A 118 13.52 -25.30 7.79
N THR A 119 13.42 -24.00 7.52
CA THR A 119 14.38 -23.29 6.66
C THR A 119 15.61 -22.80 7.41
N GLY A 120 15.53 -22.63 8.74
CA GLY A 120 16.59 -22.01 9.53
C GLY A 120 16.82 -20.52 9.24
N GLU A 121 16.05 -19.95 8.31
CA GLU A 121 16.12 -18.55 7.92
C GLU A 121 15.25 -17.69 8.84
N VAL A 122 15.89 -16.74 9.52
CA VAL A 122 15.20 -15.65 10.21
C VAL A 122 14.92 -14.57 9.17
N MET A 123 13.64 -14.37 8.83
CA MET A 123 13.20 -13.25 7.98
C MET A 123 13.81 -11.94 8.52
N GLY A 124 14.81 -11.39 7.82
CA GLY A 124 15.47 -10.12 8.16
C GLY A 124 16.93 -10.19 8.63
N SER A 125 17.52 -11.38 8.86
CA SER A 125 18.96 -11.50 9.21
C SER A 125 19.80 -11.94 8.01
N LYS A 126 20.74 -11.10 7.57
CA LYS A 126 21.79 -11.46 6.58
C LYS A 126 22.94 -12.29 7.19
N VAL A 127 22.86 -12.65 8.47
CA VAL A 127 23.91 -13.43 9.14
C VAL A 127 23.44 -14.88 9.22
N PRO A 128 24.06 -15.81 8.47
CA PRO A 128 23.83 -17.23 8.69
C PRO A 128 24.35 -17.57 10.10
N LEU A 129 23.49 -18.16 10.93
CA LEU A 129 23.90 -18.73 12.21
C LEU A 129 24.78 -19.96 11.93
N ALA A 130 26.08 -19.73 11.79
CA ALA A 130 27.08 -20.76 12.03
C ALA A 130 27.01 -21.13 13.53
N ASP A 131 26.96 -22.42 13.84
CA ASP A 131 27.21 -23.03 15.16
C ASP A 131 26.02 -23.52 16.01
N ALA A 132 24.80 -23.60 15.49
CA ALA A 132 23.76 -24.45 16.10
C ALA A 132 23.59 -25.75 15.30
N SER A 133 23.57 -26.90 15.98
CA SER A 133 23.23 -28.21 15.40
C SER A 133 21.78 -28.23 14.90
N HIS A 134 21.54 -27.60 13.76
CA HIS A 134 20.24 -27.55 13.10
C HIS A 134 19.99 -28.92 12.48
N ASP A 135 19.25 -29.79 13.18
CA ASP A 135 18.81 -31.09 12.66
C ASP A 135 17.33 -31.00 12.24
N PRO A 136 17.03 -30.45 11.05
CA PRO A 136 15.66 -30.28 10.56
C PRO A 136 14.93 -31.62 10.39
N ASN A 137 15.68 -32.71 10.18
CA ASN A 137 15.15 -34.05 9.98
C ASN A 137 14.45 -34.58 11.24
N ARG A 138 14.93 -34.21 12.43
CA ARG A 138 14.32 -34.60 13.70
C ARG A 138 13.01 -33.86 13.98
N GLY A 139 12.92 -32.59 13.58
CA GLY A 139 11.67 -31.81 13.64
C GLY A 139 10.60 -32.34 12.68
N HIS A 140 11.02 -32.73 11.47
CA HIS A 140 10.13 -33.28 10.44
C HIS A 140 9.49 -34.60 10.88
N GLY A 141 10.26 -35.52 11.46
CA GLY A 141 9.74 -36.79 11.98
C GLY A 141 8.69 -36.61 13.09
N ILE A 142 8.86 -35.63 13.99
CA ILE A 142 7.87 -35.31 15.02
C ILE A 142 6.56 -34.84 14.39
N LEU A 143 6.67 -33.95 13.40
CA LEU A 143 5.52 -33.35 12.73
C LEU A 143 4.71 -34.40 11.92
N VAL A 144 5.38 -35.21 11.11
CA VAL A 144 4.74 -36.30 10.35
C VAL A 144 4.07 -37.29 11.30
N SER A 145 4.74 -37.69 12.38
CA SER A 145 4.15 -38.61 13.36
C SER A 145 2.88 -38.06 14.03
N HIS A 146 2.79 -36.73 14.21
CA HIS A 146 1.61 -36.07 14.75
C HIS A 146 0.47 -36.04 13.73
N LEU A 147 0.76 -35.69 12.46
CA LEU A 147 -0.23 -35.67 11.39
C LEU A 147 -0.81 -37.07 11.10
N SER A 148 0.04 -38.10 11.04
CA SER A 148 -0.43 -39.49 10.85
C SER A 148 -1.36 -39.93 11.98
N LYS A 149 -1.10 -39.52 13.23
CA LYS A 149 -2.00 -39.77 14.36
C LYS A 149 -3.32 -39.02 14.21
N CYS A 150 -3.27 -37.74 13.83
CA CYS A 150 -4.49 -36.97 13.58
C CYS A 150 -5.38 -37.58 12.49
N VAL A 151 -4.77 -38.18 11.45
CA VAL A 151 -5.51 -38.92 10.41
C VAL A 151 -6.11 -40.20 10.97
N ALA A 152 -5.32 -40.99 11.71
CA ALA A 152 -5.78 -42.26 12.27
C ALA A 152 -6.92 -42.09 13.29
N ASP A 153 -6.84 -41.04 14.11
CA ASP A 153 -7.84 -40.73 15.15
C ASP A 153 -9.10 -40.06 14.59
N GLY A 154 -9.20 -39.85 13.27
CA GLY A 154 -10.34 -39.18 12.63
C GLY A 154 -10.43 -37.67 12.88
N THR A 155 -9.54 -37.10 13.71
CA THR A 155 -9.55 -35.67 14.08
C THR A 155 -9.40 -34.72 12.90
N LEU A 156 -8.77 -35.15 11.81
CA LEU A 156 -8.72 -34.36 10.58
C LEU A 156 -10.10 -34.27 9.91
N VAL A 157 -11.03 -35.21 10.11
CA VAL A 157 -12.33 -35.24 9.43
C VAL A 157 -13.38 -34.34 10.10
N ASP A 158 -13.32 -34.18 11.42
CA ASP A 158 -14.33 -33.43 12.19
C ASP A 158 -14.02 -31.92 12.24
N LEU A 159 -14.73 -31.14 11.41
CA LEU A 159 -14.57 -29.68 11.38
C LEU A 159 -15.37 -28.97 12.48
N PRO A 160 -14.77 -28.03 13.26
CA PRO A 160 -15.48 -27.25 14.28
C PRO A 160 -16.73 -26.58 13.72
N ALA A 161 -17.84 -26.52 14.45
CA ALA A 161 -19.07 -25.93 13.94
C ALA A 161 -19.01 -24.39 13.86
N ASP A 162 -18.34 -23.72 14.80
CA ASP A 162 -18.20 -22.26 14.77
C ASP A 162 -17.32 -21.81 13.60
N PRO A 163 -17.74 -20.83 12.76
CA PRO A 163 -16.95 -20.38 11.61
C PRO A 163 -15.61 -19.73 12.00
N GLY A 164 -15.54 -19.02 13.14
CA GLY A 164 -14.32 -18.36 13.60
C GLY A 164 -13.29 -19.35 14.12
N VAL A 165 -13.72 -20.34 14.91
CA VAL A 165 -12.87 -21.44 15.36
C VAL A 165 -12.44 -22.32 14.19
N ARG A 166 -13.36 -22.65 13.26
CA ARG A 166 -13.05 -23.42 12.05
C ARG A 166 -11.99 -22.73 11.20
N GLN A 167 -12.09 -21.41 11.02
CA GLN A 167 -11.09 -20.61 10.31
C GLN A 167 -9.69 -20.79 10.92
N ASN A 168 -9.56 -20.61 12.23
CA ASN A 168 -8.28 -20.71 12.93
C ASN A 168 -7.75 -22.16 12.94
N TYR A 169 -8.63 -23.14 13.11
CA TYR A 169 -8.31 -24.56 13.03
C TYR A 169 -7.70 -24.94 11.68
N LEU A 170 -8.36 -24.55 10.58
CA LEU A 170 -7.83 -24.79 9.22
C LEU A 170 -6.50 -24.05 9.00
N GLY A 171 -6.36 -22.81 9.49
CA GLY A 171 -5.08 -22.08 9.43
C GLY A 171 -3.92 -22.81 10.13
N VAL A 172 -4.18 -23.44 11.28
CA VAL A 172 -3.22 -24.30 11.99
C VAL A 172 -2.87 -25.54 11.16
N LEU A 173 -3.87 -26.24 10.61
CA LEU A 173 -3.63 -27.42 9.76
C LEU A 173 -2.81 -27.09 8.50
N HIS A 174 -3.13 -25.99 7.83
CA HIS A 174 -2.36 -25.49 6.69
C HIS A 174 -0.91 -25.22 7.07
N SER A 175 -0.67 -24.56 8.22
CA SER A 175 0.68 -24.30 8.72
C SER A 175 1.46 -25.59 9.01
N LEU A 176 0.80 -26.65 9.49
CA LEU A 176 1.41 -27.96 9.72
C LEU A 176 1.71 -28.70 8.40
N ILE A 177 0.75 -28.74 7.47
CA ILE A 177 0.82 -29.55 6.25
C ILE A 177 1.73 -28.93 5.18
N ILE A 178 1.72 -27.60 5.02
CA ILE A 178 2.60 -26.89 4.06
C ILE A 178 4.07 -27.25 4.26
N ASN A 179 4.48 -27.39 5.53
CA ASN A 179 5.85 -27.69 5.91
C ASN A 179 6.15 -29.22 5.93
N CYS A 180 5.19 -30.07 5.56
CA CYS A 180 5.34 -31.52 5.41
C CYS A 180 5.36 -31.91 3.93
N LEU A 181 6.55 -32.02 3.35
CA LEU A 181 6.71 -32.54 1.98
C LEU A 181 6.66 -34.08 2.02
N ASP A 182 5.45 -34.65 1.94
CA ASP A 182 5.28 -36.10 1.75
C ASP A 182 5.28 -36.47 0.26
N THR A 183 5.83 -37.64 -0.07
CA THR A 183 5.98 -38.15 -1.44
C THR A 183 4.66 -38.48 -2.14
N GLN A 184 3.55 -38.61 -1.41
CA GLN A 184 2.25 -39.03 -1.95
C GLN A 184 1.17 -37.92 -1.93
N GLY A 185 1.44 -36.75 -1.31
CA GLY A 185 0.47 -35.64 -1.25
C GLY A 185 -0.83 -35.93 -0.49
N GLU A 186 -0.90 -37.04 0.27
CA GLU A 186 -2.14 -37.52 0.90
C GLU A 186 -2.73 -36.50 1.89
N PHE A 187 -1.89 -35.89 2.73
CA PHE A 187 -2.33 -34.87 3.69
C PHE A 187 -2.86 -33.61 3.00
N ALA A 188 -2.20 -33.17 1.92
CA ALA A 188 -2.61 -32.00 1.16
C ALA A 188 -3.97 -32.21 0.50
N LEU A 189 -4.20 -33.40 -0.08
CA LEU A 189 -5.49 -33.74 -0.69
C LEU A 189 -6.62 -33.78 0.35
N LYS A 190 -6.40 -34.41 1.51
CA LYS A 190 -7.40 -34.45 2.60
C LYS A 190 -7.75 -33.05 3.11
N LEU A 191 -6.76 -32.18 3.28
CA LEU A 191 -6.99 -30.80 3.69
C LEU A 191 -7.77 -30.02 2.64
N LEU A 192 -7.43 -30.21 1.35
CA LEU A 192 -8.12 -29.55 0.25
C LEU A 192 -9.61 -29.94 0.17
N MET A 193 -9.94 -31.21 0.44
CA MET A 193 -11.34 -31.66 0.54
C MET A 193 -12.09 -30.95 1.68
N GLN A 194 -11.43 -30.69 2.82
CA GLN A 194 -12.02 -29.96 3.94
C GLN A 194 -12.22 -28.48 3.64
N ASP A 195 -11.28 -27.88 2.91
CA ASP A 195 -11.39 -26.51 2.43
C ASP A 195 -12.62 -26.37 1.52
N PHE A 196 -12.81 -27.30 0.58
CA PHE A 196 -13.99 -27.33 -0.30
C PHE A 196 -15.31 -27.62 0.44
N ALA A 197 -15.29 -28.48 1.45
CA ALA A 197 -16.45 -28.67 2.32
C ALA A 197 -16.77 -27.39 3.11
N THR A 198 -15.75 -26.66 3.55
CA THR A 198 -15.90 -25.40 4.29
C THR A 198 -16.44 -24.29 3.40
N LEU A 199 -16.08 -24.20 2.12
CA LEU A 199 -16.66 -23.22 1.19
C LEU A 199 -18.17 -23.40 0.96
N ARG A 200 -18.67 -24.62 1.14
CA ARG A 200 -20.10 -24.96 1.06
C ARG A 200 -20.84 -24.69 2.38
N TYR A 201 -20.13 -24.36 3.45
CA TYR A 201 -20.70 -24.10 4.77
C TYR A 201 -21.36 -22.71 4.83
N ASN A 202 -22.63 -22.61 5.23
CA ASN A 202 -23.32 -21.32 5.33
C ASN A 202 -24.39 -21.26 6.44
N PRO A 203 -23.99 -21.33 7.72
CA PRO A 203 -24.92 -21.03 8.81
C PRO A 203 -25.20 -19.52 8.85
N CYS A 204 -26.47 -19.13 9.03
CA CYS A 204 -26.82 -17.72 9.24
C CYS A 204 -28.06 -17.57 10.12
N VAL A 205 -28.15 -16.43 10.81
CA VAL A 205 -29.36 -16.02 11.56
C VAL A 205 -30.13 -15.07 10.68
N VAL A 206 -31.24 -15.55 10.12
CA VAL A 206 -32.11 -14.75 9.26
C VAL A 206 -33.14 -14.04 10.14
N THR A 207 -33.13 -12.71 10.16
CA THR A 207 -34.19 -11.92 10.78
C THR A 207 -35.43 -11.89 9.89
N SER A 208 -36.63 -11.88 10.50
CA SER A 208 -37.95 -11.99 9.85
C SER A 208 -38.26 -10.95 8.75
N GLN A 209 -37.46 -9.88 8.62
CA GLN A 209 -37.63 -8.85 7.60
C GLN A 209 -37.02 -9.23 6.23
N ALA A 210 -36.09 -10.20 6.18
CA ALA A 210 -35.39 -10.61 4.97
C ALA A 210 -36.17 -11.57 4.05
N THR A 211 -37.40 -11.98 4.43
CA THR A 211 -38.11 -13.08 3.75
C THR A 211 -39.06 -12.63 2.65
N ASN A 212 -39.56 -11.39 2.64
CA ASN A 212 -40.62 -10.97 1.72
C ASN A 212 -40.13 -10.20 0.48
N THR A 213 -38.97 -9.53 0.52
CA THR A 213 -38.40 -8.73 -0.60
C THR A 213 -37.27 -9.43 -1.36
N LEU A 214 -36.80 -10.57 -0.86
CA LEU A 214 -35.52 -11.17 -1.28
C LEU A 214 -35.67 -12.35 -2.27
N GLY A 215 -36.90 -12.82 -2.49
CA GLY A 215 -37.22 -13.94 -3.39
C GLY A 215 -36.50 -13.89 -4.75
N PRO A 216 -36.61 -12.80 -5.54
CA PRO A 216 -35.93 -12.72 -6.85
C PRO A 216 -34.41 -12.52 -6.74
N LEU A 217 -33.91 -11.91 -5.66
CA LEU A 217 -32.49 -11.59 -5.47
C LEU A 217 -31.66 -12.75 -4.91
N ARG A 218 -32.28 -13.75 -4.27
CA ARG A 218 -31.60 -14.98 -3.81
C ARG A 218 -30.91 -15.75 -4.94
N LYS A 219 -31.37 -15.58 -6.19
CA LYS A 219 -30.72 -16.19 -7.37
C LYS A 219 -29.36 -15.54 -7.70
N TYR A 220 -29.14 -14.30 -7.25
CA TYR A 220 -27.98 -13.48 -7.63
C TYR A 220 -27.01 -13.25 -6.46
N ILE A 221 -27.50 -13.21 -5.22
CA ILE A 221 -26.70 -12.87 -4.03
C ILE A 221 -26.63 -14.06 -3.07
N ASN A 222 -25.39 -14.45 -2.72
CA ASN A 222 -25.15 -15.37 -1.63
C ASN A 222 -25.14 -14.60 -0.29
N LEU A 223 -26.27 -14.65 0.43
CA LEU A 223 -26.40 -14.04 1.75
C LEU A 223 -25.61 -14.85 2.79
N ARG A 224 -24.58 -14.21 3.35
CA ARG A 224 -23.70 -14.79 4.37
C ARG A 224 -23.42 -13.76 5.45
N CYS A 225 -23.35 -14.20 6.70
CA CYS A 225 -22.91 -13.33 7.79
C CYS A 225 -21.40 -13.04 7.70
N GLN A 226 -20.93 -12.01 8.39
CA GLN A 226 -19.52 -11.58 8.29
C GLN A 226 -18.55 -12.67 8.75
N SER A 227 -18.93 -13.45 9.77
CA SER A 227 -18.09 -14.56 10.27
C SER A 227 -17.84 -15.63 9.20
N VAL A 228 -18.87 -16.04 8.46
CA VAL A 228 -18.76 -17.00 7.36
C VAL A 228 -17.97 -16.41 6.17
N LYS A 229 -18.17 -15.12 5.86
CA LYS A 229 -17.36 -14.43 4.82
C LYS A 229 -15.88 -14.46 5.16
N ASN A 230 -15.50 -14.09 6.38
CA ASN A 230 -14.11 -14.09 6.84
C ASN A 230 -13.47 -15.49 6.75
N MET A 231 -14.22 -16.52 7.18
CA MET A 231 -13.78 -17.90 7.10
C MET A 231 -13.57 -18.35 5.65
N HIS A 232 -14.50 -18.07 4.73
CA HIS A 232 -14.35 -18.47 3.33
C HIS A 232 -13.17 -17.76 2.64
N ILE A 233 -12.97 -16.47 2.90
CA ILE A 233 -11.80 -15.73 2.40
C ILE A 233 -10.51 -16.37 2.93
N SER A 234 -10.45 -16.67 4.23
CA SER A 234 -9.30 -17.35 4.83
C SER A 234 -9.03 -18.72 4.20
N VAL A 235 -10.07 -19.49 3.88
CA VAL A 235 -9.94 -20.77 3.18
C VAL A 235 -9.38 -20.56 1.78
N GLY A 236 -9.90 -19.60 1.00
CA GLY A 236 -9.36 -19.28 -0.33
C GLY A 236 -7.86 -18.93 -0.29
N VAL A 237 -7.43 -18.13 0.69
CA VAL A 237 -6.02 -17.78 0.90
C VAL A 237 -5.19 -19.01 1.25
N ASN A 238 -5.70 -19.86 2.14
CA ASN A 238 -5.03 -21.07 2.58
C ASN A 238 -4.88 -22.10 1.44
N VAL A 239 -5.90 -22.29 0.61
CA VAL A 239 -5.82 -23.14 -0.59
C VAL A 239 -4.73 -22.64 -1.52
N PHE A 240 -4.65 -21.33 -1.77
CA PHE A 240 -3.59 -20.75 -2.60
C PHE A 240 -2.19 -20.96 -1.99
N ARG A 241 -2.04 -20.79 -0.67
CA ARG A 241 -0.81 -21.08 0.07
C ARG A 241 -0.38 -22.54 -0.09
N LEU A 242 -1.30 -23.48 0.09
CA LEU A 242 -1.06 -24.92 -0.04
C LEU A 242 -0.59 -25.28 -1.45
N VAL A 243 -1.32 -24.81 -2.47
CA VAL A 243 -1.01 -25.08 -3.88
C VAL A 243 0.35 -24.54 -4.28
N ARG A 244 0.71 -23.36 -3.78
CA ARG A 244 2.02 -22.78 -4.03
C ARG A 244 3.15 -23.51 -3.33
N ALA A 245 2.91 -24.05 -2.13
CA ALA A 245 3.92 -24.80 -1.39
C ALA A 245 4.20 -26.19 -2.00
N GLN A 246 3.16 -26.85 -2.51
CA GLN A 246 3.24 -28.24 -2.98
C GLN A 246 2.58 -28.45 -4.35
N PRO A 247 3.02 -27.72 -5.41
CA PRO A 247 2.37 -27.80 -6.72
C PRO A 247 2.47 -29.21 -7.32
N SER A 248 3.62 -29.88 -7.22
CA SER A 248 3.85 -31.22 -7.77
C SER A 248 2.89 -32.29 -7.21
N ALA A 249 2.50 -32.17 -5.94
CA ALA A 249 1.57 -33.09 -5.30
C ALA A 249 0.12 -32.91 -5.78
N LEU A 250 -0.26 -31.70 -6.18
CA LEU A 250 -1.64 -31.36 -6.56
C LEU A 250 -1.88 -31.36 -8.07
N LEU A 251 -0.84 -31.21 -8.90
CA LEU A 251 -0.95 -31.27 -10.36
C LEU A 251 -1.68 -32.53 -10.90
N PRO A 252 -1.47 -33.75 -10.35
CA PRO A 252 -2.20 -34.93 -10.81
C PRO A 252 -3.72 -34.83 -10.64
N PHE A 253 -4.21 -34.00 -9.71
CA PHE A 253 -5.62 -33.82 -9.39
C PHE A 253 -6.24 -32.59 -10.07
N PHE A 254 -5.53 -31.96 -11.01
CA PHE A 254 -5.95 -30.70 -11.63
C PHE A 254 -7.37 -30.74 -12.25
N GLU A 255 -7.71 -31.80 -12.99
CA GLU A 255 -9.04 -31.91 -13.61
C GLU A 255 -10.15 -32.09 -12.56
N SER A 256 -9.90 -32.90 -11.52
CA SER A 256 -10.83 -33.05 -10.39
C SER A 256 -11.02 -31.73 -9.64
N PHE A 257 -9.94 -30.97 -9.46
CA PHE A 257 -9.97 -29.64 -8.87
C PHE A 257 -10.83 -28.67 -9.68
N CYS A 258 -10.65 -28.63 -11.01
CA CYS A 258 -11.47 -27.82 -11.91
C CYS A 258 -12.96 -28.22 -11.85
N SER A 259 -13.27 -29.51 -11.76
CA SER A 259 -14.66 -29.99 -11.62
C SER A 259 -15.31 -29.52 -10.31
N GLU A 260 -14.60 -29.64 -9.20
CA GLU A 260 -15.07 -29.17 -7.88
C GLU A 260 -15.29 -27.66 -7.86
N LEU A 261 -14.39 -26.90 -8.50
CA LEU A 261 -14.56 -25.45 -8.61
C LEU A 261 -15.74 -25.04 -9.47
N ASN A 262 -15.98 -25.75 -10.58
CA ASN A 262 -17.16 -25.52 -11.41
C ASN A 262 -18.46 -25.80 -10.63
N ASP A 263 -18.46 -26.82 -9.76
CA ASP A 263 -19.59 -27.09 -8.85
C ASP A 263 -19.77 -25.95 -7.83
N ILE A 264 -18.68 -25.50 -7.19
CA ILE A 264 -18.69 -24.37 -6.23
C ILE A 264 -19.22 -23.09 -6.90
N TRP A 265 -18.77 -22.78 -8.12
CA TRP A 265 -19.19 -21.58 -8.85
C TRP A 265 -20.62 -21.67 -9.37
N SER A 266 -21.03 -22.81 -9.93
CA SER A 266 -22.39 -23.00 -10.44
C SER A 266 -23.44 -22.95 -9.32
N ASN A 267 -23.13 -23.52 -8.16
CA ASN A 267 -23.97 -23.46 -6.96
C ASN A 267 -23.77 -22.16 -6.14
N ARG A 268 -22.91 -21.24 -6.61
CA ARG A 268 -22.61 -19.93 -5.97
C ARG A 268 -22.15 -20.03 -4.51
N HIS A 269 -21.41 -21.07 -4.19
CA HIS A 269 -20.69 -21.18 -2.93
C HIS A 269 -19.52 -20.18 -2.93
N GLY A 270 -19.33 -19.45 -1.82
CA GLY A 270 -18.38 -18.34 -1.74
C GLY A 270 -18.87 -17.02 -2.33
N GLY A 271 -18.06 -15.97 -2.22
CA GLY A 271 -18.30 -14.64 -2.77
C GLY A 271 -17.25 -14.29 -3.80
N LEU A 272 -17.23 -13.02 -4.20
CA LEU A 272 -16.36 -12.55 -5.28
C LEU A 272 -14.87 -12.79 -4.97
N GLY A 273 -14.43 -12.47 -3.76
CA GLY A 273 -13.03 -12.59 -3.36
C GLY A 273 -12.53 -14.03 -3.40
N GLU A 274 -13.33 -14.95 -2.89
CA GLU A 274 -13.00 -16.38 -2.88
C GLU A 274 -12.97 -16.96 -4.30
N GLN A 275 -13.93 -16.58 -5.14
CA GLN A 275 -13.95 -16.98 -6.55
C GLN A 275 -12.71 -16.49 -7.30
N CYS A 276 -12.29 -15.25 -7.07
CA CYS A 276 -11.09 -14.68 -7.68
C CYS A 276 -9.82 -15.42 -7.21
N LEU A 277 -9.69 -15.70 -5.91
CA LEU A 277 -8.56 -16.47 -5.38
C LEU A 277 -8.49 -17.88 -5.97
N LEU A 278 -9.62 -18.58 -6.07
CA LEU A 278 -9.67 -19.92 -6.65
C LEU A 278 -9.39 -19.89 -8.15
N LEU A 279 -9.81 -18.85 -8.87
CA LEU A 279 -9.41 -18.63 -10.26
C LEU A 279 -7.88 -18.46 -10.36
N GLU A 280 -7.25 -17.70 -9.45
CA GLU A 280 -5.79 -17.57 -9.42
C GLU A 280 -5.09 -18.92 -9.19
N VAL A 281 -5.63 -19.76 -8.30
CA VAL A 281 -5.12 -21.12 -8.06
C VAL A 281 -5.14 -21.96 -9.33
N VAL A 282 -6.25 -21.95 -10.07
CA VAL A 282 -6.40 -22.73 -11.31
C VAL A 282 -5.38 -22.27 -12.34
N ILE A 283 -5.26 -20.95 -12.55
CA ILE A 283 -4.31 -20.40 -13.54
C ILE A 283 -2.87 -20.70 -13.12
N TYR A 284 -2.56 -20.61 -11.82
CA TYR A 284 -1.24 -20.93 -11.28
C TYR A 284 -0.84 -22.39 -11.54
N LEU A 285 -1.77 -23.33 -11.36
CA LEU A 285 -1.56 -24.75 -11.65
C LEU A 285 -1.48 -25.02 -13.15
N ALA A 286 -2.35 -24.39 -13.96
CA ALA A 286 -2.37 -24.55 -15.41
C ALA A 286 -1.03 -24.15 -16.05
N LEU A 287 -0.40 -23.06 -15.57
CA LEU A 287 0.95 -22.64 -15.99
C LEU A 287 2.07 -23.62 -15.60
N ARG A 288 1.81 -24.57 -14.69
CA ARG A 288 2.76 -25.58 -14.19
C ARG A 288 2.45 -26.99 -14.67
N LEU A 289 1.45 -27.17 -15.54
CA LEU A 289 1.12 -28.48 -16.08
C LEU A 289 2.29 -29.04 -16.92
N PRO A 290 2.61 -30.35 -16.78
CA PRO A 290 3.67 -31.00 -17.54
C PRO A 290 3.20 -31.33 -18.97
N CYS A 291 2.84 -30.30 -19.74
CA CYS A 291 2.39 -30.40 -21.13
C CYS A 291 3.06 -29.35 -22.03
N SER A 292 2.82 -29.40 -23.34
CA SER A 292 3.42 -28.44 -24.27
C SER A 292 2.88 -27.02 -24.06
N LEU A 293 3.65 -25.99 -24.41
CA LEU A 293 3.20 -24.58 -24.28
C LEU A 293 1.90 -24.31 -25.07
N VAL A 294 1.70 -24.99 -26.21
CA VAL A 294 0.47 -24.89 -27.00
C VAL A 294 -0.73 -25.45 -26.22
N GLN A 295 -0.57 -26.63 -25.62
CA GLN A 295 -1.62 -27.25 -24.80
C GLN A 295 -1.92 -26.42 -23.53
N GLN A 296 -0.89 -25.83 -22.91
CA GLN A 296 -1.09 -24.92 -21.79
C GLN A 296 -1.92 -23.70 -22.20
N ARG A 297 -1.63 -23.11 -23.37
CA ARG A 297 -2.40 -21.99 -23.92
C ARG A 297 -3.85 -22.38 -24.17
N GLU A 298 -4.11 -23.49 -24.86
CA GLU A 298 -5.48 -23.95 -25.16
C GLU A 298 -6.28 -24.20 -23.87
N LYS A 299 -5.66 -24.80 -22.85
CA LYS A 299 -6.32 -25.04 -21.56
C LYS A 299 -6.62 -23.74 -20.82
N LEU A 300 -5.66 -22.80 -20.79
CA LEU A 300 -5.86 -21.47 -20.20
C LEU A 300 -6.92 -20.67 -20.95
N GLU A 301 -6.94 -20.74 -22.28
CA GLU A 301 -7.94 -20.09 -23.12
C GLU A 301 -9.35 -20.60 -22.78
N SER A 302 -9.51 -21.92 -22.63
CA SER A 302 -10.77 -22.53 -22.21
C SER A 302 -11.21 -22.10 -20.79
N ILE A 303 -10.28 -22.00 -19.84
CA ILE A 303 -10.59 -21.54 -18.48
C ILE A 303 -11.01 -20.06 -18.49
N LEU A 304 -10.29 -19.23 -19.25
CA LEU A 304 -10.47 -17.78 -19.29
C LEU A 304 -11.59 -17.34 -20.24
N GLU A 305 -12.11 -18.22 -21.10
CA GLU A 305 -13.19 -17.92 -22.03
C GLU A 305 -14.40 -17.30 -21.31
N SER A 306 -14.79 -17.87 -20.16
CA SER A 306 -15.92 -17.36 -19.36
C SER A 306 -15.70 -15.94 -18.82
N VAL A 307 -14.45 -15.53 -18.59
CA VAL A 307 -14.06 -14.23 -18.03
C VAL A 307 -13.85 -13.20 -19.15
N PHE A 308 -13.19 -13.61 -20.24
CA PHE A 308 -12.82 -12.74 -21.35
C PHE A 308 -13.91 -12.60 -22.41
N ALA A 309 -14.95 -13.44 -22.42
CA ALA A 309 -16.06 -13.34 -23.36
C ALA A 309 -16.73 -11.95 -23.38
N ASP A 310 -16.94 -11.35 -22.21
CA ASP A 310 -17.59 -10.04 -22.10
C ASP A 310 -16.72 -8.88 -22.60
N TRP A 311 -15.39 -9.07 -22.66
CA TRP A 311 -14.46 -8.13 -23.29
C TRP A 311 -14.42 -8.27 -24.83
N LYS A 312 -14.82 -9.44 -25.36
CA LYS A 312 -14.86 -9.73 -26.80
C LYS A 312 -16.23 -9.48 -27.44
N LYS A 313 -17.31 -9.55 -26.66
CA LYS A 313 -18.69 -9.40 -27.15
C LYS A 313 -19.06 -7.92 -27.30
N LEU A 314 -19.17 -7.44 -28.54
CA LEU A 314 -19.51 -6.05 -28.90
C LEU A 314 -20.77 -5.50 -28.19
N ASP A 315 -21.79 -6.32 -27.99
CA ASP A 315 -23.06 -5.93 -27.32
C ASP A 315 -23.03 -6.03 -25.79
N SER A 316 -21.86 -6.26 -25.18
CA SER A 316 -21.77 -6.36 -23.73
C SER A 316 -21.96 -4.99 -23.07
N VAL A 317 -22.60 -4.97 -21.90
CA VAL A 317 -22.76 -3.75 -21.09
C VAL A 317 -21.39 -3.17 -20.67
N LEU A 318 -20.38 -4.02 -20.55
CA LEU A 318 -19.01 -3.59 -20.25
C LEU A 318 -18.41 -2.78 -21.40
N LEU A 319 -18.52 -3.28 -22.64
CA LEU A 319 -17.99 -2.57 -23.82
C LEU A 319 -18.81 -1.33 -24.16
N SER A 320 -20.12 -1.30 -23.84
CA SER A 320 -20.90 -0.07 -24.00
C SER A 320 -20.39 1.05 -23.09
N PHE A 321 -19.87 0.73 -21.90
CA PHE A 321 -19.18 1.68 -21.00
C PHE A 321 -17.73 1.96 -21.42
N ALA A 322 -17.06 1.02 -22.06
CA ALA A 322 -15.74 1.22 -22.66
C ALA A 322 -15.80 1.94 -24.03
N SER A 323 -16.97 2.40 -24.48
CA SER A 323 -17.10 3.15 -25.73
C SER A 323 -16.36 4.50 -25.64
N PRO A 324 -15.48 4.85 -26.61
CA PRO A 324 -14.66 6.05 -26.55
C PRO A 324 -15.46 7.36 -26.60
N GLU A 325 -16.66 7.34 -27.18
CA GLU A 325 -17.50 8.53 -27.40
C GLU A 325 -18.59 8.67 -26.33
N ARG A 326 -19.39 7.61 -26.11
CA ARG A 326 -20.58 7.66 -25.23
C ARG A 326 -20.47 6.85 -23.95
N GLY A 327 -19.31 6.26 -23.65
CA GLY A 327 -19.12 5.39 -22.49
C GLY A 327 -19.52 6.03 -21.16
N CYS A 328 -19.14 7.30 -20.96
CA CYS A 328 -19.47 8.04 -19.75
C CYS A 328 -20.96 8.36 -19.64
N GLU A 329 -21.61 8.72 -20.76
CA GLU A 329 -23.05 9.01 -20.79
C GLU A 329 -23.87 7.75 -20.49
N ASN A 330 -23.48 6.64 -21.12
CA ASN A 330 -24.10 5.34 -20.91
C ASN A 330 -24.03 4.92 -19.43
N LEU A 331 -22.89 5.17 -18.76
CA LEU A 331 -22.73 4.85 -17.34
C LEU A 331 -23.61 5.75 -16.45
N LEU A 332 -23.65 7.06 -16.71
CA LEU A 332 -24.48 8.01 -15.99
C LEU A 332 -25.98 7.67 -16.10
N GLU A 333 -26.46 7.40 -17.30
CA GLU A 333 -27.86 7.05 -17.58
C GLU A 333 -28.22 5.67 -17.00
N TYR A 334 -27.36 4.67 -17.19
CA TYR A 334 -27.65 3.30 -16.76
C TYR A 334 -27.75 3.15 -15.24
N PHE A 335 -26.91 3.84 -14.47
CA PHE A 335 -26.98 3.82 -13.00
C PHE A 335 -27.86 4.95 -12.42
N GLY A 336 -28.40 5.83 -13.27
CA GLY A 336 -29.27 6.92 -12.83
C GLY A 336 -28.56 8.01 -12.02
N LEU A 337 -27.26 8.25 -12.27
CA LEU A 337 -26.48 9.29 -11.57
C LEU A 337 -27.02 10.70 -11.82
N THR A 338 -27.81 10.89 -12.87
CA THR A 338 -28.49 12.16 -13.22
C THR A 338 -29.87 12.33 -12.59
N GLN A 339 -30.39 11.31 -11.90
CA GLN A 339 -31.73 11.32 -11.29
C GLN A 339 -31.64 11.48 -9.76
N ASP A 340 -32.74 11.91 -9.14
CA ASP A 340 -32.81 11.97 -7.68
C ASP A 340 -32.85 10.57 -7.06
N VAL A 341 -32.08 10.37 -5.98
CA VAL A 341 -32.03 9.14 -5.18
C VAL A 341 -33.41 8.71 -4.72
N ASP A 342 -34.24 9.65 -4.27
CA ASP A 342 -35.56 9.32 -3.71
C ASP A 342 -36.56 8.90 -4.80
N GLU A 343 -36.46 9.50 -5.99
CA GLU A 343 -37.23 9.06 -7.17
C GLU A 343 -36.80 7.68 -7.68
N LEU A 344 -35.50 7.37 -7.61
CA LEU A 344 -34.98 6.05 -7.93
C LEU A 344 -35.45 4.99 -6.91
N LYS A 345 -35.43 5.33 -5.61
CA LYS A 345 -35.95 4.47 -4.55
C LYS A 345 -37.46 4.21 -4.69
N ALA A 346 -38.22 5.18 -5.24
CA ALA A 346 -39.62 5.00 -5.56
C ALA A 346 -39.89 3.99 -6.71
N LYS A 347 -38.85 3.60 -7.46
CA LYS A 347 -38.91 2.60 -8.55
C LYS A 347 -38.06 1.35 -8.22
N PRO A 348 -38.48 0.51 -7.24
CA PRO A 348 -37.69 -0.62 -6.78
C PRO A 348 -37.38 -1.65 -7.88
N ASP A 349 -38.26 -1.82 -8.87
CA ASP A 349 -38.07 -2.77 -9.97
C ASP A 349 -36.80 -2.47 -10.78
N LEU A 350 -36.53 -1.18 -11.06
CA LEU A 350 -35.33 -0.75 -11.77
C LEU A 350 -34.05 -1.03 -10.98
N LEU A 351 -34.09 -0.85 -9.65
CA LEU A 351 -32.95 -1.13 -8.78
C LEU A 351 -32.64 -2.63 -8.73
N VAL A 352 -33.69 -3.46 -8.65
CA VAL A 352 -33.56 -4.93 -8.67
C VAL A 352 -32.96 -5.42 -9.98
N GLU A 353 -33.34 -4.85 -11.13
CA GLU A 353 -32.77 -5.19 -12.44
C GLU A 353 -31.29 -4.80 -12.60
N ARG A 354 -30.85 -3.72 -11.95
CA ARG A 354 -29.46 -3.21 -12.05
C ARG A 354 -28.48 -3.97 -11.17
N ILE A 355 -28.95 -4.62 -10.10
CA ILE A 355 -28.10 -5.40 -9.18
C ILE A 355 -27.33 -6.52 -9.92
N PRO A 356 -27.98 -7.40 -10.72
CA PRO A 356 -27.28 -8.43 -11.49
C PRO A 356 -26.18 -7.88 -12.40
N THR A 357 -26.44 -6.77 -13.09
CA THR A 357 -25.45 -6.13 -13.96
C THR A 357 -24.27 -5.61 -13.17
N ARG A 358 -24.52 -4.91 -12.06
CA ARG A 358 -23.45 -4.41 -11.18
C ARG A 358 -22.58 -5.55 -10.63
N LEU A 359 -23.20 -6.64 -10.16
CA LEU A 359 -22.49 -7.81 -9.66
C LEU A 359 -21.69 -8.51 -10.76
N ARG A 360 -22.24 -8.62 -11.98
CA ARG A 360 -21.53 -9.19 -13.13
C ARG A 360 -20.33 -8.33 -13.53
N LEU A 361 -20.48 -7.00 -13.61
CA LEU A 361 -19.37 -6.10 -13.93
C LEU A 361 -18.27 -6.13 -12.85
N ARG A 362 -18.67 -6.20 -11.57
CA ARG A 362 -17.73 -6.38 -10.45
C ARG A 362 -16.97 -7.70 -10.59
N TRP A 363 -17.67 -8.78 -10.94
CA TRP A 363 -17.06 -10.09 -11.19
C TRP A 363 -16.09 -10.06 -12.38
N ILE A 364 -16.50 -9.57 -13.54
CA ILE A 364 -15.63 -9.51 -14.73
C ILE A 364 -14.38 -8.70 -14.42
N SER A 365 -14.53 -7.52 -13.80
CA SER A 365 -13.40 -6.65 -13.46
C SER A 365 -12.40 -7.36 -12.52
N ALA A 366 -12.87 -7.92 -11.40
CA ALA A 366 -12.00 -8.58 -10.42
C ALA A 366 -11.42 -9.91 -10.94
N ALA A 367 -12.18 -10.69 -11.71
CA ALA A 367 -11.70 -11.94 -12.32
C ALA A 367 -10.66 -11.66 -13.41
N THR A 368 -10.85 -10.61 -14.22
CA THR A 368 -9.86 -10.16 -15.22
C THR A 368 -8.57 -9.75 -14.53
N LEU A 369 -8.66 -8.92 -13.49
CA LEU A 369 -7.51 -8.53 -12.68
C LEU A 369 -6.73 -9.75 -12.14
N SER A 370 -7.45 -10.70 -11.54
CA SER A 370 -6.88 -11.92 -10.97
C SER A 370 -6.23 -12.81 -12.03
N ALA A 371 -6.86 -12.93 -13.20
CA ALA A 371 -6.32 -13.67 -14.33
C ALA A 371 -5.02 -13.05 -14.84
N VAL A 372 -5.04 -11.74 -15.15
CA VAL A 372 -3.85 -11.03 -15.67
C VAL A 372 -2.72 -11.02 -14.63
N ARG A 373 -3.04 -10.90 -13.33
CA ARG A 373 -2.06 -11.00 -12.23
C ARG A 373 -1.28 -12.32 -12.28
N ARG A 374 -1.96 -13.44 -12.56
CA ARG A 374 -1.30 -14.75 -12.67
C ARG A 374 -0.61 -14.96 -14.01
N LEU A 375 -1.14 -14.41 -15.10
CA LEU A 375 -0.45 -14.37 -16.39
C LEU A 375 0.85 -13.55 -16.33
N ASN A 376 0.95 -12.60 -15.38
CA ASN A 376 2.17 -11.85 -15.07
C ASN A 376 3.18 -12.61 -14.18
N ALA A 377 2.90 -13.86 -13.80
CA ALA A 377 3.82 -14.72 -13.04
C ALA A 377 4.22 -16.01 -13.79
N PRO A 378 4.68 -15.94 -15.06
CA PRO A 378 5.10 -17.10 -15.82
C PRO A 378 6.45 -17.64 -15.33
N LEU A 379 6.70 -18.93 -15.59
CA LEU A 379 7.93 -19.61 -15.17
C LEU A 379 9.14 -19.31 -16.06
N SER A 380 8.89 -18.88 -17.31
CA SER A 380 9.94 -18.60 -18.28
C SER A 380 9.52 -17.50 -19.26
N SER A 381 10.51 -16.80 -19.85
CA SER A 381 10.26 -15.80 -20.90
C SER A 381 9.56 -16.39 -22.13
N GLU A 382 9.88 -17.63 -22.50
CA GLU A 382 9.23 -18.33 -23.62
C GLU A 382 7.74 -18.61 -23.34
N GLN A 383 7.40 -18.95 -22.10
CA GLN A 383 6.00 -19.12 -21.67
C GLN A 383 5.26 -17.77 -21.68
N THR A 384 5.90 -16.67 -21.29
CA THR A 384 5.32 -15.33 -21.41
C THR A 384 4.91 -15.04 -22.84
N GLU A 385 5.85 -15.20 -23.78
CA GLU A 385 5.66 -14.83 -25.19
C GLU A 385 4.66 -15.72 -25.92
N ARG A 386 4.70 -17.04 -25.70
CA ARG A 386 3.87 -18.00 -26.47
C ARG A 386 2.51 -18.29 -25.84
N VAL A 387 2.34 -18.07 -24.55
CA VAL A 387 1.13 -18.40 -23.80
C VAL A 387 0.45 -17.15 -23.24
N CYS A 388 1.16 -16.33 -22.48
CA CYS A 388 0.55 -15.25 -21.70
C CYS A 388 0.21 -14.03 -22.55
N VAL A 389 1.13 -13.58 -23.41
CA VAL A 389 0.92 -12.42 -24.30
C VAL A 389 -0.30 -12.60 -25.22
N PRO A 390 -0.46 -13.72 -25.95
CA PRO A 390 -1.62 -13.90 -26.83
C PRO A 390 -2.98 -13.90 -26.11
N LEU A 391 -3.02 -14.24 -24.82
CA LEU A 391 -4.24 -14.23 -24.02
C LEU A 391 -4.58 -12.81 -23.49
N ALA A 392 -3.57 -11.95 -23.35
CA ALA A 392 -3.69 -10.64 -22.73
C ALA A 392 -3.79 -9.49 -23.74
N GLU A 393 -3.18 -9.62 -24.92
CA GLU A 393 -3.05 -8.55 -25.93
C GLU A 393 -4.41 -7.97 -26.35
N ASP A 394 -5.40 -8.82 -26.61
CA ASP A 394 -6.76 -8.41 -27.01
C ASP A 394 -7.48 -7.54 -25.97
N LEU A 395 -7.03 -7.58 -24.71
CA LEU A 395 -7.66 -6.86 -23.60
C LEU A 395 -7.12 -5.43 -23.44
N ILE A 396 -5.96 -5.12 -24.03
CA ILE A 396 -5.28 -3.82 -23.83
C ILE A 396 -6.22 -2.67 -24.20
N PHE A 397 -6.67 -2.62 -25.45
CA PHE A 397 -7.50 -1.51 -25.92
C PHE A 397 -8.81 -1.34 -25.12
N PRO A 398 -9.66 -2.37 -24.94
CA PRO A 398 -10.93 -2.20 -24.24
C PRO A 398 -10.75 -1.85 -22.76
N CYS A 399 -9.72 -2.37 -22.07
CA CYS A 399 -9.44 -1.99 -20.68
C CYS A 399 -9.01 -0.52 -20.57
N PHE A 400 -8.16 -0.03 -21.47
CA PHE A 400 -7.76 1.38 -21.48
C PHE A 400 -8.94 2.31 -21.82
N CYS A 401 -9.85 1.91 -22.73
CA CYS A 401 -11.05 2.69 -23.00
C CYS A 401 -12.01 2.73 -21.81
N LEU A 402 -12.16 1.62 -21.06
CA LEU A 402 -12.92 1.64 -19.81
C LEU A 402 -12.27 2.56 -18.77
N LEU A 403 -10.94 2.49 -18.63
CA LEU A 403 -10.19 3.37 -17.73
C LEU A 403 -10.43 4.85 -18.06
N ARG A 404 -10.44 5.19 -19.36
CA ARG A 404 -10.78 6.53 -19.84
C ARG A 404 -12.15 6.98 -19.34
N THR A 405 -13.18 6.16 -19.56
CA THR A 405 -14.55 6.45 -19.14
C THR A 405 -14.62 6.67 -17.63
N LEU A 406 -13.98 5.78 -16.87
CA LEU A 406 -13.95 5.87 -15.42
C LEU A 406 -13.22 7.15 -14.97
N ASN A 407 -12.05 7.48 -15.51
CA ASN A 407 -11.34 8.71 -15.15
C ASN A 407 -12.11 9.99 -15.50
N LYS A 408 -12.87 9.99 -16.61
CA LYS A 408 -13.79 11.08 -16.96
C LYS A 408 -14.95 11.24 -15.97
N LEU A 409 -15.39 10.16 -15.33
CA LEU A 409 -16.49 10.18 -14.37
C LEU A 409 -16.23 11.11 -13.17
N TRP A 410 -14.97 11.14 -12.70
CA TRP A 410 -14.54 11.97 -11.57
C TRP A 410 -14.09 13.39 -11.95
N GLN A 411 -14.18 13.76 -13.22
CA GLN A 411 -13.91 15.15 -13.62
C GLN A 411 -15.02 16.07 -13.10
N PRO A 412 -14.70 17.31 -12.64
CA PRO A 412 -15.68 18.26 -12.13
C PRO A 412 -16.85 18.49 -13.09
N ALA A 413 -16.56 18.65 -14.39
CA ALA A 413 -17.59 18.84 -15.42
C ALA A 413 -18.58 17.67 -15.53
N THR A 414 -18.13 16.43 -15.26
CA THR A 414 -19.00 15.25 -15.25
C THR A 414 -19.75 15.12 -13.92
N ALA A 415 -19.09 15.41 -12.80
CA ALA A 415 -19.70 15.40 -11.48
C ALA A 415 -20.83 16.45 -11.35
N GLU A 416 -20.70 17.59 -12.03
CA GLU A 416 -21.75 18.61 -12.10
C GLU A 416 -23.01 18.14 -12.83
N ARG A 417 -22.89 17.21 -13.80
CA ARG A 417 -24.03 16.58 -14.48
C ARG A 417 -24.79 15.60 -13.59
N CYS A 418 -24.18 15.12 -12.51
CA CYS A 418 -24.84 14.24 -11.56
C CYS A 418 -25.81 15.04 -10.68
N HIS A 419 -26.94 14.42 -10.33
CA HIS A 419 -27.90 15.03 -9.40
C HIS A 419 -27.22 15.24 -8.03
N PRO A 420 -27.50 16.35 -7.30
CA PRO A 420 -26.86 16.63 -6.01
C PRO A 420 -26.95 15.47 -5.00
N SER A 421 -28.08 14.77 -4.92
CA SER A 421 -28.24 13.61 -4.02
C SER A 421 -27.40 12.38 -4.42
N MET A 422 -26.95 12.29 -5.68
CA MET A 422 -26.11 11.20 -6.19
C MET A 422 -24.61 11.51 -6.12
N ARG A 423 -24.19 12.75 -5.83
CA ARG A 423 -22.77 13.14 -5.84
C ARG A 423 -21.92 12.37 -4.82
N ALA A 424 -22.51 11.99 -3.69
CA ALA A 424 -21.88 11.12 -2.70
C ALA A 424 -21.42 9.76 -3.27
N ALA A 425 -21.99 9.29 -4.40
CA ALA A 425 -21.52 8.09 -5.09
C ALA A 425 -20.11 8.23 -5.68
N LEU A 426 -19.66 9.47 -5.95
CA LEU A 426 -18.36 9.78 -6.52
C LEU A 426 -17.31 10.14 -5.46
N GLU A 427 -17.73 10.40 -4.22
CA GLU A 427 -16.84 10.73 -3.12
C GLU A 427 -15.98 9.55 -2.69
N VAL A 428 -14.90 9.85 -1.96
CA VAL A 428 -14.01 8.83 -1.40
C VAL A 428 -14.73 8.11 -0.26
N THR A 429 -14.64 6.77 -0.25
CA THR A 429 -15.30 5.96 0.78
C THR A 429 -14.73 6.27 2.17
N ALA A 430 -15.54 6.13 3.21
CA ALA A 430 -15.08 6.35 4.59
C ALA A 430 -13.92 5.41 4.98
N GLY A 431 -13.90 4.19 4.43
CA GLY A 431 -12.80 3.24 4.62
C GLY A 431 -11.47 3.75 4.08
N ASP A 432 -11.49 4.26 2.85
CA ASP A 432 -10.32 4.83 2.17
C ASP A 432 -9.85 6.12 2.85
N LYS A 433 -10.77 7.03 3.22
CA LYS A 433 -10.45 8.27 3.94
C LYS A 433 -9.69 7.97 5.24
N ALA A 434 -10.16 6.99 5.99
CA ALA A 434 -9.55 6.65 7.26
C ALA A 434 -8.24 5.86 7.14
N LEU A 435 -8.12 4.99 6.12
CA LEU A 435 -6.86 4.32 5.79
C LEU A 435 -5.76 5.35 5.49
N LEU A 436 -6.07 6.38 4.69
CA LEU A 436 -5.10 7.40 4.32
C LEU A 436 -4.74 8.32 5.49
N THR A 437 -5.73 8.79 6.25
CA THR A 437 -5.50 9.66 7.41
C THR A 437 -4.88 8.95 8.60
N ARG A 438 -4.74 7.62 8.54
CA ARG A 438 -4.36 6.76 9.67
C ARG A 438 -5.20 7.03 10.92
N THR A 439 -6.41 7.57 10.73
CA THR A 439 -7.38 7.64 11.80
C THR A 439 -7.83 6.21 12.02
N ALA A 440 -7.64 5.71 13.24
CA ALA A 440 -8.21 4.44 13.61
C ALA A 440 -9.71 4.56 13.35
N LEU A 441 -10.19 3.98 12.24
CA LEU A 441 -11.60 3.67 12.11
C LEU A 441 -11.92 2.99 13.41
N LYS A 442 -12.88 3.53 14.16
CA LYS A 442 -13.66 2.72 15.08
C LYS A 442 -14.21 1.61 14.19
N LYS A 443 -13.45 0.54 13.94
CA LYS A 443 -13.89 -0.61 13.16
C LYS A 443 -15.06 -1.11 13.99
N PRO A 444 -16.33 -0.91 13.57
CA PRO A 444 -17.45 -1.40 14.34
C PRO A 444 -17.46 -2.94 14.35
N ALA A 445 -16.50 -3.60 13.68
CA ALA A 445 -16.41 -5.04 13.54
C ALA A 445 -15.48 -5.74 14.56
N LYS A 446 -14.60 -5.04 15.29
CA LYS A 446 -13.76 -5.70 16.32
C LYS A 446 -14.24 -5.45 17.76
N THR A 447 -15.10 -4.46 17.96
CA THR A 447 -15.77 -4.14 19.25
C THR A 447 -17.29 -3.97 19.11
N GLY A 448 -17.86 -4.29 17.94
CA GLY A 448 -19.30 -4.29 17.76
C GLY A 448 -19.99 -5.47 18.43
N ASP A 449 -21.29 -5.31 18.67
CA ASP A 449 -22.16 -6.35 19.18
C ASP A 449 -21.93 -7.68 18.42
N PRO A 450 -21.50 -8.77 19.09
CA PRO A 450 -21.20 -10.05 18.44
C PRO A 450 -22.36 -10.59 17.61
N LYS A 451 -23.59 -10.14 17.91
CA LYS A 451 -24.79 -10.43 17.13
C LYS A 451 -24.70 -9.91 15.70
N LYS A 452 -24.15 -8.72 15.46
CA LYS A 452 -24.02 -8.12 14.11
C LYS A 452 -23.09 -8.91 13.18
N MET A 453 -22.13 -9.67 13.73
CA MET A 453 -21.24 -10.52 12.93
C MET A 453 -21.94 -11.75 12.35
N VAL A 454 -23.10 -12.10 12.90
CA VAL A 454 -23.81 -13.37 12.71
C VAL A 454 -25.19 -13.16 12.08
N THR A 455 -25.78 -11.96 12.25
CA THR A 455 -27.02 -11.54 11.60
C THR A 455 -26.79 -11.04 10.18
N VAL A 456 -27.70 -11.38 9.27
CA VAL A 456 -27.72 -10.84 7.90
C VAL A 456 -28.87 -9.86 7.77
N GLU A 457 -28.57 -8.57 7.72
CA GLU A 457 -29.52 -7.50 7.40
C GLU A 457 -29.22 -7.01 5.98
N TYR A 458 -30.22 -7.05 5.09
CA TYR A 458 -30.08 -6.56 3.71
C TYR A 458 -31.33 -5.78 3.29
N SER A 459 -31.15 -4.49 3.03
CA SER A 459 -32.17 -3.58 2.50
C SER A 459 -31.67 -2.95 1.21
N VAL A 460 -32.29 -3.30 0.08
CA VAL A 460 -31.92 -2.77 -1.25
C VAL A 460 -32.07 -1.25 -1.33
N LEU A 461 -33.09 -0.71 -0.67
CA LEU A 461 -33.42 0.72 -0.72
C LEU A 461 -32.42 1.54 0.09
N ASP A 462 -32.02 1.07 1.26
CA ASP A 462 -31.11 1.80 2.14
C ASP A 462 -29.65 1.65 1.72
N SER A 463 -29.30 0.55 1.02
CA SER A 463 -27.92 0.25 0.66
C SER A 463 -27.49 0.76 -0.72
N TYR A 464 -28.40 1.18 -1.60
CA TYR A 464 -28.08 1.47 -3.01
C TYR A 464 -26.92 2.44 -3.21
N LEU A 465 -26.95 3.60 -2.55
CA LEU A 465 -25.94 4.66 -2.76
C LEU A 465 -24.55 4.26 -2.24
N PRO A 466 -24.38 3.78 -0.98
CA PRO A 466 -23.10 3.23 -0.51
C PRO A 466 -22.58 2.06 -1.36
N GLU A 467 -23.49 1.20 -1.82
CA GLU A 467 -23.16 0.05 -2.66
C GLU A 467 -22.75 0.44 -4.08
N LEU A 468 -23.30 1.54 -4.61
CA LEU A 468 -22.89 2.13 -5.88
C LEU A 468 -21.53 2.82 -5.74
N GLN A 469 -21.31 3.58 -4.67
CA GLN A 469 -20.00 4.21 -4.36
C GLN A 469 -18.88 3.17 -4.25
N SER A 470 -19.14 2.08 -3.51
CA SER A 470 -18.21 0.95 -3.37
C SER A 470 -17.95 0.28 -4.72
N PHE A 471 -18.98 0.07 -5.53
CA PHE A 471 -18.84 -0.50 -6.87
C PHE A 471 -18.00 0.38 -7.81
N LEU A 472 -18.29 1.68 -7.90
CA LEU A 472 -17.57 2.61 -8.77
C LEU A 472 -16.09 2.73 -8.37
N SER A 473 -15.82 2.77 -7.06
CA SER A 473 -14.45 2.79 -6.56
C SER A 473 -13.72 1.47 -6.86
N HIS A 474 -14.37 0.33 -6.68
CA HIS A 474 -13.80 -0.98 -6.98
C HIS A 474 -13.48 -1.15 -8.47
N ILE A 475 -14.43 -0.86 -9.37
CA ILE A 475 -14.20 -1.03 -10.81
C ILE A 475 -13.09 -0.08 -11.31
N ASN A 476 -12.99 1.15 -10.78
CA ASN A 476 -11.91 2.07 -11.12
C ASN A 476 -10.53 1.53 -10.70
N VAL A 477 -10.35 1.17 -9.43
CA VAL A 477 -9.07 0.65 -8.94
C VAL A 477 -8.69 -0.64 -9.66
N SER A 478 -9.64 -1.57 -9.81
CA SER A 478 -9.43 -2.85 -10.50
C SER A 478 -9.03 -2.65 -11.96
N THR A 479 -9.66 -1.72 -12.68
CA THR A 479 -9.29 -1.39 -14.06
C THR A 479 -7.91 -0.72 -14.15
N ILE A 480 -7.54 0.17 -13.22
CA ILE A 480 -6.19 0.76 -13.18
C ILE A 480 -5.12 -0.34 -13.04
N GLN A 481 -5.30 -1.25 -12.08
CA GLN A 481 -4.39 -2.37 -11.83
C GLN A 481 -4.37 -3.35 -13.01
N THR A 482 -5.53 -3.63 -13.62
CA THR A 482 -5.61 -4.50 -14.81
C THR A 482 -4.80 -3.89 -15.96
N CYS A 483 -4.98 -2.60 -16.27
CA CYS A 483 -4.20 -1.92 -17.29
C CYS A 483 -2.70 -1.97 -16.99
N GLN A 484 -2.29 -1.76 -15.74
CA GLN A 484 -0.89 -1.86 -15.33
C GLN A 484 -0.32 -3.26 -15.55
N LEU A 485 -1.01 -4.32 -15.10
CA LEU A 485 -0.55 -5.68 -15.30
C LEU A 485 -0.55 -6.10 -16.78
N LEU A 486 -1.49 -5.59 -17.59
CA LEU A 486 -1.47 -5.81 -19.04
C LEU A 486 -0.21 -5.22 -19.67
N VAL A 487 0.19 -4.00 -19.27
CA VAL A 487 1.47 -3.40 -19.71
C VAL A 487 2.65 -4.26 -19.31
N GLU A 488 2.65 -4.86 -18.11
CA GLU A 488 3.74 -5.72 -17.65
C GLU A 488 3.84 -7.03 -18.42
N VAL A 489 2.72 -7.73 -18.58
CA VAL A 489 2.65 -9.00 -19.33
C VAL A 489 3.08 -8.80 -20.77
N THR A 490 2.68 -7.68 -21.38
CA THR A 490 2.90 -7.39 -22.80
C THR A 490 4.05 -6.40 -23.04
N ALA A 491 4.94 -6.18 -22.06
CA ALA A 491 5.92 -5.10 -22.09
C ALA A 491 6.70 -5.00 -23.42
N ASN A 492 7.24 -6.10 -23.92
CA ASN A 492 8.01 -6.09 -25.18
C ASN A 492 7.19 -5.60 -26.39
N LEU A 493 5.89 -5.87 -26.41
CA LEU A 493 4.98 -5.44 -27.47
C LEU A 493 4.45 -4.03 -27.21
N PHE A 494 4.00 -3.77 -25.98
CA PHE A 494 3.41 -2.50 -25.57
C PHE A 494 4.38 -1.33 -25.70
N TYR A 495 5.60 -1.43 -25.16
CA TYR A 495 6.59 -0.32 -25.25
C TYR A 495 7.21 -0.19 -26.65
N SER A 496 6.98 -1.16 -27.54
CA SER A 496 7.40 -1.10 -28.94
C SER A 496 6.34 -0.45 -29.84
N LEU A 497 5.17 -0.09 -29.30
CA LEU A 497 4.17 0.69 -30.03
C LEU A 497 4.74 2.07 -30.43
N PRO A 498 4.28 2.64 -31.55
CA PRO A 498 4.64 4.01 -31.95
C PRO A 498 4.34 5.02 -30.84
N THR A 499 5.18 6.06 -30.72
CA THR A 499 5.05 7.09 -29.69
C THR A 499 3.67 7.76 -29.71
N GLU A 500 3.04 7.92 -30.89
CA GLU A 500 1.69 8.49 -31.01
C GLU A 500 0.62 7.59 -30.37
N GLN A 501 0.74 6.26 -30.53
CA GLN A 501 -0.21 5.31 -29.94
C GLN A 501 -0.01 5.22 -28.42
N LEU A 502 1.24 5.20 -27.95
CA LEU A 502 1.55 5.28 -26.52
C LEU A 502 1.04 6.58 -25.91
N ASN A 503 1.19 7.70 -26.62
CA ASN A 503 0.63 8.99 -26.22
C ASN A 503 -0.89 8.92 -26.10
N GLN A 504 -1.59 8.36 -27.10
CA GLN A 504 -3.04 8.18 -27.03
C GLN A 504 -3.47 7.33 -25.83
N LEU A 505 -2.80 6.20 -25.56
CA LEU A 505 -3.13 5.36 -24.42
C LEU A 505 -2.83 6.05 -23.09
N LEU A 506 -1.69 6.74 -22.96
CA LEU A 506 -1.29 7.39 -21.72
C LEU A 506 -2.10 8.67 -21.45
N PHE A 507 -2.14 9.60 -22.40
CA PHE A 507 -2.80 10.89 -22.20
C PHE A 507 -4.30 10.80 -22.39
N ASN A 508 -4.82 10.12 -23.41
CA ASN A 508 -6.28 10.13 -23.63
C ASN A 508 -7.03 9.17 -22.71
N CYS A 509 -6.39 8.08 -22.26
CA CYS A 509 -7.06 7.07 -21.44
C CYS A 509 -6.68 7.12 -19.95
N VAL A 510 -5.39 7.17 -19.62
CA VAL A 510 -4.96 7.18 -18.22
C VAL A 510 -5.10 8.58 -17.61
N CYS A 511 -4.63 9.62 -18.29
CA CYS A 511 -4.56 10.98 -17.75
C CYS A 511 -5.24 12.04 -18.65
N PRO A 512 -6.54 11.93 -18.98
CA PRO A 512 -7.21 12.81 -19.95
C PRO A 512 -7.21 14.29 -19.55
N ASP A 513 -7.26 14.58 -18.25
CA ASP A 513 -7.10 15.93 -17.70
C ASP A 513 -6.55 15.86 -16.27
N ILE A 514 -5.23 15.96 -16.14
CA ILE A 514 -4.53 15.91 -14.84
C ILE A 514 -4.91 17.11 -13.97
N ALA A 515 -5.18 18.27 -14.56
CA ALA A 515 -5.41 19.50 -13.82
C ALA A 515 -6.73 19.46 -13.05
N SER A 516 -7.78 18.92 -13.66
CA SER A 516 -9.12 18.83 -13.05
C SER A 516 -9.34 17.59 -12.19
N MET A 517 -8.49 16.56 -12.32
CA MET A 517 -8.66 15.31 -11.57
C MET A 517 -8.54 15.52 -10.05
N PRO A 518 -9.37 14.85 -9.22
CA PRO A 518 -9.22 14.87 -7.77
C PRO A 518 -7.89 14.26 -7.31
N ASP A 519 -7.28 14.86 -6.29
CA ASP A 519 -5.92 14.49 -5.83
C ASP A 519 -5.82 13.03 -5.39
N TYR A 520 -6.85 12.50 -4.72
CA TYR A 520 -6.90 11.09 -4.31
C TYR A 520 -6.93 10.13 -5.51
N ARG A 521 -7.63 10.48 -6.60
CA ARG A 521 -7.67 9.67 -7.82
C ARG A 521 -6.34 9.74 -8.58
N LEU A 522 -5.75 10.93 -8.64
CA LEU A 522 -4.42 11.11 -9.23
C LEU A 522 -3.35 10.32 -8.45
N LEU A 523 -3.46 10.28 -7.12
CA LEU A 523 -2.60 9.46 -6.25
C LEU A 523 -2.71 7.97 -6.60
N GLN A 524 -3.92 7.45 -6.81
CA GLN A 524 -4.14 6.07 -7.23
C GLN A 524 -3.50 5.78 -8.60
N ILE A 525 -3.68 6.65 -9.59
CA ILE A 525 -3.05 6.51 -10.92
C ILE A 525 -1.53 6.54 -10.82
N LEU A 526 -0.98 7.45 -10.00
CA LEU A 526 0.46 7.59 -9.83
C LEU A 526 1.08 6.33 -9.21
N ARG A 527 0.44 5.78 -8.15
CA ARG A 527 0.92 4.59 -7.43
C ARG A 527 0.68 3.28 -8.18
N TYR A 528 -0.52 3.08 -8.70
CA TYR A 528 -0.93 1.80 -9.29
C TYR A 528 -0.67 1.70 -10.79
N PHE A 529 -0.38 2.80 -11.49
CA PHE A 529 -0.10 2.76 -12.93
C PHE A 529 1.22 3.44 -13.30
N MET A 530 1.41 4.73 -13.03
CA MET A 530 2.54 5.50 -13.58
C MET A 530 3.91 5.01 -13.07
N ILE A 531 4.06 4.78 -11.77
CA ILE A 531 5.31 4.26 -11.21
C ILE A 531 5.62 2.85 -11.75
N PRO A 532 4.68 1.87 -11.71
CA PRO A 532 4.88 0.57 -12.37
C PRO A 532 5.17 0.69 -13.87
N PHE A 533 4.48 1.57 -14.60
CA PHE A 533 4.71 1.82 -16.03
C PHE A 533 6.16 2.25 -16.31
N VAL A 534 6.79 3.05 -15.44
CA VAL A 534 8.21 3.34 -15.62
C VAL A 534 9.06 2.11 -15.30
N ARG A 535 8.76 1.40 -14.20
CA ARG A 535 9.53 0.23 -13.75
C ARG A 535 9.55 -0.93 -14.75
N SER A 536 8.51 -1.04 -15.57
CA SER A 536 8.28 -2.16 -16.48
C SER A 536 8.78 -1.93 -17.90
N CYS A 537 9.30 -0.72 -18.20
CA CYS A 537 9.82 -0.38 -19.51
C CYS A 537 11.18 -1.07 -19.79
N PRO A 538 11.31 -1.87 -20.88
CA PRO A 538 12.59 -2.45 -21.28
C PRO A 538 13.64 -1.40 -21.63
N ALA A 539 14.92 -1.70 -21.37
CA ALA A 539 16.03 -0.76 -21.63
C ALA A 539 16.07 -0.25 -23.09
N ALA A 540 15.72 -1.12 -24.06
CA ALA A 540 15.72 -0.80 -25.48
C ALA A 540 14.66 0.25 -25.88
N ASN A 541 13.59 0.40 -25.09
CA ASN A 541 12.44 1.24 -25.42
C ASN A 541 12.38 2.54 -24.60
N ILE A 542 13.38 2.80 -23.74
CA ILE A 542 13.39 4.02 -22.91
C ILE A 542 13.35 5.27 -23.80
N GLU A 543 14.12 5.27 -24.89
CA GLU A 543 14.24 6.42 -25.79
C GLU A 543 12.95 6.70 -26.56
N SER A 544 12.21 5.65 -26.97
CA SER A 544 10.97 5.79 -27.75
C SER A 544 9.72 5.96 -26.88
N ALA A 545 9.68 5.34 -25.70
CA ALA A 545 8.46 5.25 -24.89
C ALA A 545 8.44 6.17 -23.66
N LEU A 546 9.59 6.45 -23.03
CA LEU A 546 9.62 7.27 -21.81
C LEU A 546 10.06 8.70 -22.08
N ILE A 547 11.20 8.90 -22.75
CA ILE A 547 11.80 10.22 -22.99
C ILE A 547 10.81 11.22 -23.62
N PRO A 548 10.07 10.89 -24.69
CA PRO A 548 9.16 11.86 -25.32
C PRO A 548 7.89 12.12 -24.52
N LEU A 549 7.47 11.24 -23.61
CA LEU A 549 6.16 11.32 -22.94
C LEU A 549 6.25 11.88 -21.52
N MET A 550 7.21 11.42 -20.73
CA MET A 550 7.27 11.68 -19.29
C MET A 550 7.48 13.16 -18.92
N PRO A 551 8.27 13.98 -19.64
CA PRO A 551 8.43 15.40 -19.29
C PRO A 551 7.10 16.16 -19.23
N TYR A 552 6.19 15.92 -20.18
CA TYR A 552 4.87 16.55 -20.19
C TYR A 552 3.99 16.10 -19.02
N VAL A 553 4.07 14.83 -18.64
CA VAL A 553 3.36 14.29 -17.48
C VAL A 553 3.90 14.94 -16.19
N LEU A 554 5.22 15.06 -16.05
CA LEU A 554 5.83 15.71 -14.89
C LEU A 554 5.42 17.19 -14.81
N ASP A 555 5.47 17.94 -15.91
CA ASP A 555 5.01 19.34 -15.95
C ASP A 555 3.58 19.48 -15.40
N ALA A 556 2.65 18.67 -15.90
CA ALA A 556 1.26 18.69 -15.45
C ALA A 556 1.09 18.30 -13.97
N LEU A 557 1.82 17.27 -13.52
CA LEU A 557 1.77 16.78 -12.13
C LEU A 557 2.33 17.82 -11.14
N TYR A 558 3.48 18.43 -11.44
CA TYR A 558 4.07 19.46 -10.57
C TYR A 558 3.18 20.71 -10.49
N GLN A 559 2.59 21.15 -11.60
CA GLN A 559 1.62 22.25 -11.60
C GLN A 559 0.40 21.93 -10.73
N LYS A 560 -0.15 20.72 -10.88
CA LYS A 560 -1.29 20.24 -10.10
C LYS A 560 -0.99 20.21 -8.60
N VAL A 561 0.12 19.59 -8.20
CA VAL A 561 0.53 19.47 -6.79
C VAL A 561 0.80 20.84 -6.17
N ASN A 562 1.43 21.76 -6.89
CA ASN A 562 1.62 23.14 -6.42
C ASN A 562 0.28 23.83 -6.14
N LYS A 563 -0.69 23.70 -7.04
CA LYS A 563 -2.04 24.25 -6.85
C LYS A 563 -2.72 23.63 -5.63
N SER A 564 -2.60 22.33 -5.42
CA SER A 564 -3.16 21.63 -4.25
C SER A 564 -2.53 22.11 -2.95
N TRP A 565 -1.21 22.31 -2.90
CA TRP A 565 -0.55 22.90 -1.72
C TRP A 565 -1.02 24.33 -1.43
N SER A 566 -1.21 25.16 -2.46
CA SER A 566 -1.75 26.51 -2.26
C SER A 566 -3.16 26.50 -1.65
N VAL A 567 -3.99 25.50 -1.98
CA VAL A 567 -5.31 25.33 -1.35
C VAL A 567 -5.15 24.94 0.13
N VAL A 568 -4.29 23.98 0.45
CA VAL A 568 -4.02 23.56 1.83
C VAL A 568 -3.48 24.72 2.68
N GLU A 569 -2.62 25.55 2.13
CA GLU A 569 -2.08 26.74 2.81
C GLU A 569 -3.13 27.83 3.09
N SER A 570 -4.23 27.86 2.33
CA SER A 570 -5.28 28.87 2.42
C SER A 570 -6.40 28.55 3.42
N ILE A 571 -6.42 27.33 3.99
CA ILE A 571 -7.46 26.91 4.94
C ILE A 571 -7.20 27.59 6.31
N ASP A 572 -8.20 28.33 6.80
CA ASP A 572 -8.15 29.04 8.07
C ASP A 572 -8.13 28.05 9.25
N LYS A 573 -7.15 28.21 10.15
CA LYS A 573 -6.92 27.29 11.28
C LYS A 573 -7.81 27.58 12.48
N GLU A 574 -9.09 27.87 12.25
CA GLU A 574 -10.06 28.06 13.33
C GLU A 574 -10.46 26.71 13.95
N GLU A 575 -11.13 26.74 15.11
CA GLU A 575 -11.63 25.50 15.73
C GLU A 575 -12.82 24.96 14.93
N VAL A 576 -12.56 23.92 14.14
CA VAL A 576 -13.56 23.26 13.29
C VAL A 576 -14.16 22.01 13.97
N GLY A 577 -15.35 21.59 13.55
CA GLY A 577 -15.98 20.34 14.01
C GLY A 577 -15.16 19.09 13.69
N GLU A 578 -15.42 17.97 14.39
CA GLU A 578 -14.63 16.73 14.21
C GLU A 578 -14.67 16.18 12.76
N GLU A 579 -15.80 16.29 12.08
CA GLU A 579 -15.97 15.77 10.72
C GLU A 579 -15.19 16.62 9.71
N GLU A 580 -15.34 17.94 9.75
CA GLU A 580 -14.62 18.87 8.89
C GLU A 580 -13.10 18.80 9.14
N ALA A 581 -12.67 18.66 10.39
CA ALA A 581 -11.25 18.41 10.72
C ALA A 581 -10.74 17.09 10.10
N THR A 582 -11.54 16.02 10.06
CA THR A 582 -11.12 14.78 9.37
C THR A 582 -11.03 14.95 7.86
N GLU A 583 -11.87 15.79 7.26
CA GLU A 583 -11.80 16.09 5.83
C GLU A 583 -10.58 16.94 5.49
N GLU A 584 -10.27 17.96 6.29
CA GLU A 584 -9.05 18.76 6.15
C GLU A 584 -7.80 17.90 6.27
N ILE A 585 -7.72 17.04 7.29
CA ILE A 585 -6.60 16.11 7.48
C ILE A 585 -6.50 15.14 6.29
N PHE A 586 -7.64 14.67 5.75
CA PHE A 586 -7.66 13.82 4.58
C PHE A 586 -7.12 14.52 3.33
N VAL A 587 -7.55 15.75 3.07
CA VAL A 587 -7.05 16.55 1.94
C VAL A 587 -5.54 16.77 2.08
N GLU A 588 -5.09 17.22 3.25
CA GLU A 588 -3.66 17.47 3.48
C GLU A 588 -2.81 16.20 3.33
N GLU A 589 -3.23 15.07 3.93
CA GLU A 589 -2.50 13.81 3.84
C GLU A 589 -2.50 13.21 2.42
N THR A 590 -3.57 13.46 1.65
CA THR A 590 -3.61 13.13 0.22
C THR A 590 -2.54 13.91 -0.55
N VAL A 591 -2.44 15.22 -0.32
CA VAL A 591 -1.45 16.08 -1.00
C VAL A 591 -0.02 15.70 -0.60
N ARG A 592 0.24 15.39 0.67
CA ARG A 592 1.55 14.85 1.12
C ARG A 592 1.89 13.53 0.40
N SER A 593 0.96 12.58 0.40
CA SER A 593 1.13 11.29 -0.26
C SER A 593 1.36 11.41 -1.78
N LEU A 594 0.67 12.35 -2.43
CA LEU A 594 0.81 12.66 -3.85
C LEU A 594 2.18 13.29 -4.14
N SER A 595 2.60 14.25 -3.31
CA SER A 595 3.91 14.91 -3.37
C SER A 595 5.06 13.91 -3.24
N ALA A 596 4.98 13.02 -2.25
CA ALA A 596 5.97 11.96 -2.04
C ALA A 596 6.06 11.01 -3.23
N SER A 597 4.92 10.61 -3.79
CA SER A 597 4.85 9.71 -4.95
C SER A 597 5.40 10.39 -6.21
N LEU A 598 5.21 11.71 -6.39
CA LEU A 598 5.71 12.47 -7.53
C LEU A 598 7.24 12.64 -7.49
N VAL A 599 7.80 12.93 -6.31
CA VAL A 599 9.26 12.97 -6.13
C VAL A 599 9.88 11.59 -6.33
N GLU A 600 9.21 10.51 -5.88
CA GLU A 600 9.67 9.15 -6.14
C GLU A 600 9.62 8.79 -7.63
N LEU A 601 8.57 9.18 -8.37
CA LEU A 601 8.52 9.01 -9.83
C LEU A 601 9.68 9.76 -10.51
N THR A 602 9.94 11.00 -10.09
CA THR A 602 11.04 11.82 -10.63
C THR A 602 12.40 11.15 -10.37
N ARG A 603 12.61 10.68 -9.13
CA ARG A 603 13.81 9.93 -8.76
C ARG A 603 13.98 8.67 -9.60
N LEU A 604 12.91 7.89 -9.72
CA LEU A 604 12.89 6.65 -10.48
C LEU A 604 13.32 6.91 -11.92
N LEU A 605 12.68 7.85 -12.60
CA LEU A 605 13.02 8.22 -13.98
C LEU A 605 14.50 8.60 -14.14
N LEU A 606 15.06 9.34 -13.18
CA LEU A 606 16.46 9.77 -13.24
C LEU A 606 17.48 8.63 -13.12
N VAL A 607 17.18 7.61 -12.32
CA VAL A 607 18.09 6.47 -12.06
C VAL A 607 17.76 5.23 -12.87
N PHE A 608 16.62 5.19 -13.55
CA PHE A 608 16.12 4.01 -14.22
C PHE A 608 16.98 3.61 -15.42
N THR A 609 17.44 2.36 -15.42
CA THR A 609 18.29 1.78 -16.49
C THR A 609 17.54 0.77 -17.37
N GLY A 610 16.23 0.65 -17.22
CA GLY A 610 15.43 -0.36 -17.91
C GLY A 610 15.09 -1.56 -17.04
N ALA A 611 13.93 -2.15 -17.28
CA ALA A 611 13.51 -3.42 -16.70
C ALA A 611 14.45 -4.53 -17.19
N ARG A 612 14.98 -5.33 -16.27
CA ARG A 612 15.73 -6.54 -16.63
C ARG A 612 14.73 -7.60 -17.10
N GLN A 613 15.06 -8.31 -18.18
CA GLN A 613 14.31 -9.50 -18.55
C GLN A 613 14.32 -10.48 -17.36
N ARG A 614 13.14 -10.96 -16.96
CA ARG A 614 13.00 -11.97 -15.90
C ARG A 614 13.67 -13.28 -16.36
N GLY A 615 14.97 -13.41 -16.12
CA GLY A 615 15.68 -14.68 -16.14
C GLY A 615 15.35 -15.48 -14.88
N LYS A 616 15.27 -16.81 -15.01
CA LYS A 616 14.95 -17.81 -13.96
C LYS A 616 15.22 -17.30 -12.54
N VAL A 617 14.17 -16.96 -11.80
CA VAL A 617 14.23 -16.71 -10.36
C VAL A 617 13.75 -17.99 -9.67
N ASP A 618 14.58 -18.52 -8.78
CA ASP A 618 14.23 -19.62 -7.90
C ASP A 618 12.98 -19.28 -7.08
N SER A 619 12.11 -20.28 -6.95
CA SER A 619 10.73 -20.22 -6.48
C SER A 619 10.54 -19.90 -4.99
N SER A 620 11.41 -19.11 -4.38
CA SER A 620 11.32 -18.74 -2.97
C SER A 620 11.18 -17.23 -2.81
N GLN A 621 10.01 -16.82 -2.30
CA GLN A 621 9.64 -15.48 -1.82
C GLN A 621 9.12 -14.45 -2.84
N GLU A 622 7.98 -14.73 -3.46
CA GLU A 622 6.94 -13.67 -3.62
C GLU A 622 6.08 -13.65 -2.35
N GLU A 623 6.01 -12.55 -1.62
CA GLU A 623 5.05 -12.42 -0.52
C GLU A 623 3.61 -12.44 -1.04
N ILE A 624 2.69 -12.94 -0.22
CA ILE A 624 1.26 -13.05 -0.53
C ILE A 624 0.64 -11.66 -0.37
N ASP A 625 0.64 -10.86 -1.44
CA ASP A 625 -0.16 -9.65 -1.52
C ASP A 625 -1.57 -10.05 -2.00
N VAL A 626 -2.37 -10.58 -1.07
CA VAL A 626 -3.79 -10.87 -1.33
C VAL A 626 -4.59 -9.61 -1.06
N ASP A 627 -4.79 -8.81 -2.12
CA ASP A 627 -5.78 -7.74 -2.21
C ASP A 627 -7.21 -8.33 -2.30
N VAL A 628 -7.64 -9.07 -1.28
CA VAL A 628 -9.04 -9.51 -1.14
C VAL A 628 -9.59 -8.95 0.16
N GLU A 629 -10.23 -7.78 0.08
CA GLU A 629 -11.11 -7.15 1.08
C GLU A 629 -10.71 -7.34 2.57
N VAL A 630 -9.41 -7.41 2.83
CA VAL A 630 -8.79 -7.11 4.12
C VAL A 630 -7.93 -5.89 3.84
N GLN A 631 -8.61 -4.75 3.84
CA GLN A 631 -8.03 -3.43 3.72
C GLN A 631 -7.21 -3.14 4.99
N ASP A 632 -6.01 -3.70 5.07
CA ASP A 632 -4.99 -3.47 6.09
C ASP A 632 -3.63 -3.85 5.47
N GLN A 633 -3.10 -3.01 4.56
CA GLN A 633 -1.66 -2.87 4.29
C GLN A 633 -1.41 -1.83 3.18
N MET A 634 -1.40 -0.55 3.54
CA MET A 634 -0.88 0.51 2.67
C MET A 634 0.62 0.78 2.86
N ASP A 635 1.33 -0.10 3.57
CA ASP A 635 2.77 0.05 3.89
C ASP A 635 3.68 -0.99 3.19
N VAL A 636 3.19 -1.78 2.22
CA VAL A 636 4.01 -2.79 1.52
C VAL A 636 4.89 -2.19 0.40
N ALA A 637 4.67 -0.92 0.02
CA ALA A 637 5.49 -0.25 -1.00
C ALA A 637 6.91 0.14 -0.52
N GLU A 638 7.25 0.02 0.77
CA GLU A 638 8.59 0.32 1.30
C GLU A 638 9.49 -0.92 1.50
N ALA A 639 8.99 -2.15 1.37
CA ALA A 639 9.74 -3.35 1.77
C ALA A 639 10.60 -4.03 0.68
N ALA A 640 10.58 -3.56 -0.58
CA ALA A 640 11.39 -4.14 -1.66
C ALA A 640 12.39 -3.14 -2.29
N GLN A 641 12.81 -2.11 -1.56
CA GLN A 641 13.93 -1.28 -2.03
C GLN A 641 15.25 -1.96 -1.68
N PRO A 642 16.14 -2.25 -2.65
CA PRO A 642 17.54 -2.27 -2.32
C PRO A 642 17.88 -0.86 -1.85
N ILE A 643 18.08 -0.70 -0.54
CA ILE A 643 18.68 0.50 0.04
C ILE A 643 20.09 0.59 -0.55
N VAL A 644 20.20 1.21 -1.72
CA VAL A 644 21.47 1.69 -2.23
C VAL A 644 21.82 2.84 -1.30
N SER A 645 22.80 2.60 -0.43
CA SER A 645 23.49 3.60 0.37
C SER A 645 23.63 4.92 -0.41
N GLU A 646 23.18 6.02 0.18
CA GLU A 646 23.01 7.37 -0.39
C GLU A 646 24.28 8.04 -0.96
N SER A 647 25.39 7.32 -1.10
CA SER A 647 26.69 7.90 -1.46
C SER A 647 26.93 8.08 -2.97
N SER A 648 26.22 7.43 -3.89
CA SER A 648 26.33 7.76 -5.33
C SER A 648 25.09 7.39 -6.16
N ILE A 649 24.24 8.37 -6.44
CA ILE A 649 23.19 8.24 -7.47
C ILE A 649 23.86 8.22 -8.84
N VAL A 650 23.68 7.12 -9.59
CA VAL A 650 24.11 6.98 -10.99
C VAL A 650 22.89 7.22 -11.87
N PHE A 651 22.98 8.19 -12.78
CA PHE A 651 21.88 8.51 -13.70
C PHE A 651 21.74 7.45 -14.79
N GLY A 652 20.50 7.03 -15.04
CA GLY A 652 20.12 6.11 -16.10
C GLY A 652 20.01 6.80 -17.47
N PRO A 653 19.70 6.06 -18.56
CA PRO A 653 19.58 6.62 -19.92
C PRO A 653 18.59 7.78 -20.01
N PHE A 654 17.41 7.66 -19.39
CA PHE A 654 16.42 8.73 -19.34
C PHE A 654 16.98 10.00 -18.68
N GLY A 655 17.57 9.87 -17.48
CA GLY A 655 18.19 10.99 -16.78
C GLY A 655 19.33 11.62 -17.58
N LYS A 656 20.19 10.81 -18.21
CA LYS A 656 21.30 11.28 -19.05
C LYS A 656 20.85 12.04 -20.29
N ALA A 657 19.76 11.59 -20.93
CA ALA A 657 19.19 12.22 -22.10
C ALA A 657 18.46 13.51 -21.76
N LEU A 658 17.67 13.53 -20.68
CA LEU A 658 16.99 14.74 -20.20
C LEU A 658 17.99 15.82 -19.77
N LEU A 659 19.14 15.40 -19.25
CA LEU A 659 20.24 16.26 -18.82
C LEU A 659 21.34 16.43 -19.87
N ALA A 660 21.12 15.97 -21.11
CA ALA A 660 22.01 16.25 -22.22
C ALA A 660 21.91 17.74 -22.58
N VAL A 661 23.06 18.40 -22.72
CA VAL A 661 23.16 19.79 -23.17
C VAL A 661 23.69 19.74 -24.60
N ASP A 662 22.78 19.65 -25.57
CA ASP A 662 23.10 19.75 -27.00
C ASP A 662 23.11 21.22 -27.41
N SER A 663 24.08 21.99 -26.91
CA SER A 663 24.30 23.37 -27.36
C SER A 663 25.67 23.47 -28.03
N ALA A 664 25.71 23.97 -29.28
CA ALA A 664 26.96 24.23 -30.00
C ALA A 664 27.90 25.19 -29.24
N ASP A 665 27.36 26.03 -28.36
CA ASP A 665 28.09 27.06 -27.59
C ASP A 665 28.48 26.62 -26.16
N GLY A 666 28.19 25.39 -25.76
CA GLY A 666 28.48 24.89 -24.40
C GLY A 666 27.74 25.61 -23.26
N ALA A 667 26.65 26.34 -23.57
CA ALA A 667 25.84 27.07 -22.60
C ALA A 667 24.52 26.33 -22.32
N ILE A 668 24.10 26.28 -21.05
CA ILE A 668 22.82 25.67 -20.65
C ILE A 668 21.67 26.55 -21.15
N PRO A 669 20.77 26.07 -22.04
CA PRO A 669 19.64 26.86 -22.48
C PRO A 669 18.68 27.13 -21.31
N VAL A 670 18.23 28.37 -21.19
CA VAL A 670 17.32 28.83 -20.12
C VAL A 670 15.98 28.09 -20.15
N ASP A 671 15.50 27.70 -21.34
CA ASP A 671 14.28 26.90 -21.53
C ASP A 671 14.53 25.38 -21.63
N GLY A 672 15.75 24.96 -21.30
CA GLY A 672 16.18 23.56 -21.37
C GLY A 672 15.54 22.67 -20.29
N MET A 673 15.56 21.36 -20.54
CA MET A 673 15.02 20.36 -19.61
C MET A 673 15.69 20.38 -18.23
N PHE A 674 16.97 20.75 -18.14
CA PHE A 674 17.63 20.98 -16.85
C PHE A 674 16.96 22.09 -16.03
N ALA A 675 16.65 23.24 -16.65
CA ALA A 675 16.02 24.37 -15.96
C ALA A 675 14.61 23.99 -15.49
N ARG A 676 13.83 23.27 -16.31
CA ARG A 676 12.52 22.73 -15.93
C ARG A 676 12.61 21.81 -14.72
N MET A 677 13.55 20.85 -14.74
CA MET A 677 13.72 19.92 -13.63
C MET A 677 14.23 20.60 -12.35
N ALA A 678 15.13 21.58 -12.49
CA ALA A 678 15.56 22.42 -11.37
C ALA A 678 14.36 23.15 -10.77
N SER A 679 13.46 23.70 -11.59
CA SER A 679 12.22 24.34 -11.15
C SER A 679 11.29 23.37 -10.42
N TRP A 680 11.04 22.17 -10.97
CA TRP A 680 10.21 21.15 -10.34
C TRP A 680 10.73 20.75 -8.94
N LEU A 681 12.02 20.42 -8.83
CA LEU A 681 12.61 19.99 -7.57
C LEU A 681 12.74 21.14 -6.57
N THR A 682 12.92 22.37 -7.05
CA THR A 682 12.90 23.57 -6.20
C THR A 682 11.50 23.82 -5.64
N ALA A 683 10.45 23.65 -6.45
CA ALA A 683 9.07 23.71 -5.98
C ALA A 683 8.80 22.62 -4.92
N ALA A 684 9.25 21.38 -5.14
CA ALA A 684 9.10 20.31 -4.17
C ALA A 684 9.88 20.54 -2.87
N ALA A 685 11.03 21.21 -2.92
CA ALA A 685 11.78 21.61 -1.73
C ALA A 685 11.06 22.69 -0.90
N ASN A 686 10.13 23.42 -1.50
CA ASN A 686 9.35 24.47 -0.85
C ASN A 686 8.06 23.97 -0.18
N TRP A 687 7.59 22.75 -0.49
CA TRP A 687 6.39 22.21 0.13
C TRP A 687 6.60 21.97 1.63
N PRO A 688 5.55 22.16 2.47
CA PRO A 688 5.64 22.00 3.92
C PRO A 688 5.61 20.52 4.37
N ASP A 689 6.44 19.68 3.74
CA ASP A 689 6.63 18.26 4.06
C ASP A 689 8.13 17.94 4.19
N SER A 690 8.57 17.72 5.43
CA SER A 690 9.98 17.44 5.79
C SER A 690 10.63 16.29 5.00
N LYS A 691 9.86 15.22 4.71
CA LYS A 691 10.39 14.04 4.04
C LYS A 691 10.56 14.30 2.55
N VAL A 692 9.56 14.95 1.95
CA VAL A 692 9.56 15.24 0.51
C VAL A 692 10.59 16.31 0.19
N CYS A 693 10.67 17.38 0.97
CA CYS A 693 11.62 18.46 0.72
C CYS A 693 13.07 17.98 0.84
N THR A 694 13.38 17.12 1.81
CA THR A 694 14.72 16.52 1.98
C THR A 694 15.10 15.67 0.77
N LYS A 695 14.20 14.78 0.32
CA LYS A 695 14.44 13.96 -0.88
C LYS A 695 14.62 14.83 -2.13
N ALA A 696 13.78 15.84 -2.32
CA ALA A 696 13.86 16.76 -3.45
C ALA A 696 15.17 17.55 -3.47
N ALA A 697 15.61 18.10 -2.32
CA ALA A 697 16.85 18.84 -2.21
C ALA A 697 18.08 17.96 -2.47
N ILE A 698 18.10 16.72 -1.97
CA ILE A 698 19.17 15.76 -2.28
C ILE A 698 19.24 15.49 -3.78
N LEU A 699 18.10 15.24 -4.42
CA LEU A 699 18.04 14.99 -5.86
C LEU A 699 18.50 16.21 -6.66
N LEU A 700 18.07 17.41 -6.28
CA LEU A 700 18.45 18.66 -6.92
C LEU A 700 19.97 18.86 -6.90
N VAL A 701 20.62 18.62 -5.77
CA VAL A 701 22.08 18.69 -5.65
C VAL A 701 22.76 17.71 -6.63
N LYS A 702 22.25 16.49 -6.74
CA LYS A 702 22.83 15.46 -7.64
C LYS A 702 22.61 15.81 -9.11
N VAL A 703 21.45 16.37 -9.46
CA VAL A 703 21.13 16.85 -10.81
C VAL A 703 22.09 17.97 -11.20
N ILE A 704 22.31 18.96 -10.33
CA ILE A 704 23.25 20.06 -10.56
C ILE A 704 24.69 19.53 -10.68
N ASP A 705 25.12 18.63 -9.78
CA ASP A 705 26.47 18.06 -9.84
C ASP A 705 26.69 17.27 -11.13
N PHE A 706 25.70 16.51 -11.60
CA PHE A 706 25.82 15.71 -12.81
C PHE A 706 25.87 16.54 -14.09
N THR A 707 25.05 17.58 -14.20
CA THR A 707 25.07 18.44 -15.39
C THR A 707 26.35 19.25 -15.50
N LEU A 708 26.88 19.74 -14.38
CA LEU A 708 28.03 20.64 -14.37
C LEU A 708 29.39 19.92 -14.34
N ARG A 709 29.46 18.65 -13.90
CA ARG A 709 30.70 17.84 -13.86
C ARG A 709 30.92 16.98 -15.11
N ARG A 710 30.21 17.20 -16.21
CA ARG A 710 30.48 16.47 -17.46
C ARG A 710 31.90 16.83 -17.92
N ASP A 711 32.79 15.85 -17.98
CA ASP A 711 34.15 15.97 -18.52
C ASP A 711 34.07 16.21 -20.04
N THR A 712 33.78 17.44 -20.46
CA THR A 712 34.07 17.90 -21.82
C THR A 712 35.46 18.55 -21.80
N PRO A 713 36.36 18.21 -22.73
CA PRO A 713 37.77 18.62 -22.69
C PRO A 713 38.00 20.15 -22.76
N HIS A 714 36.98 20.98 -22.96
CA HIS A 714 37.15 22.41 -23.27
C HIS A 714 36.24 23.42 -22.52
N ALA A 715 35.32 23.04 -21.63
CA ALA A 715 34.58 24.02 -20.82
C ALA A 715 33.90 23.40 -19.59
N HIS A 716 34.11 24.00 -18.40
CA HIS A 716 33.23 23.76 -17.25
C HIS A 716 31.88 24.45 -17.53
N LEU A 717 30.80 23.67 -17.59
CA LEU A 717 29.44 24.22 -17.68
C LEU A 717 29.14 25.06 -16.42
N LEU A 718 28.59 26.25 -16.62
CA LEU A 718 28.15 27.16 -15.57
C LEU A 718 26.62 27.35 -15.61
N LEU A 719 26.04 27.72 -14.48
CA LEU A 719 24.61 28.00 -14.34
C LEU A 719 24.25 29.35 -14.96
N PRO A 720 23.23 29.42 -15.83
CA PRO A 720 22.69 30.69 -16.29
C PRO A 720 22.22 31.56 -15.11
N PRO A 721 22.38 32.89 -15.17
CA PRO A 721 21.96 33.79 -14.09
C PRO A 721 20.50 33.60 -13.67
N GLU A 722 19.59 33.33 -14.61
CA GLU A 722 18.16 33.11 -14.35
C GLU A 722 17.93 31.88 -13.49
N VAL A 723 18.56 30.75 -13.84
CA VAL A 723 18.46 29.49 -13.10
C VAL A 723 19.12 29.63 -11.73
N ALA A 724 20.27 30.31 -11.64
CA ALA A 724 20.94 30.58 -10.38
C ALA A 724 20.06 31.44 -9.44
N CYS A 725 19.37 32.45 -9.98
CA CYS A 725 18.39 33.25 -9.23
C CYS A 725 17.22 32.41 -8.73
N GLN A 726 16.65 31.55 -9.58
CA GLN A 726 15.56 30.65 -9.19
C GLN A 726 15.96 29.70 -8.06
N LEU A 727 17.12 29.07 -8.17
CA LEU A 727 17.68 28.17 -7.15
C LEU A 727 17.93 28.90 -5.82
N LEU A 728 18.43 30.14 -5.89
CA LEU A 728 18.63 30.96 -4.70
C LEU A 728 17.29 31.32 -4.05
N ILE A 729 16.33 31.87 -4.80
CA ILE A 729 15.02 32.28 -4.28
C ILE A 729 14.30 31.07 -3.65
N GLY A 730 14.25 29.94 -4.35
CA GLY A 730 13.65 28.72 -3.82
C GLY A 730 14.39 28.19 -2.60
N GLY A 731 15.73 28.22 -2.61
CA GLY A 731 16.53 27.84 -1.45
C GLY A 731 16.24 28.68 -0.21
N LEU A 732 16.08 30.00 -0.37
CA LEU A 732 15.75 30.90 0.73
C LEU A 732 14.31 30.69 1.22
N TYR A 733 13.36 30.48 0.32
CA TYR A 733 11.97 30.20 0.68
C TYR A 733 11.85 28.88 1.45
N ALA A 734 12.52 27.83 0.97
CA ALA A 734 12.54 26.54 1.65
C ALA A 734 13.16 26.60 3.05
N LEU A 735 14.24 27.38 3.25
CA LEU A 735 14.80 27.61 4.60
C LEU A 735 13.80 28.29 5.53
N ARG A 736 12.99 29.20 4.99
CA ARG A 736 11.95 29.90 5.75
C ARG A 736 10.77 28.99 6.09
N ALA A 737 10.27 28.23 5.14
CA ALA A 737 9.12 27.35 5.32
C ALA A 737 9.44 26.10 6.16
N ASN A 738 10.59 25.46 5.90
CA ASN A 738 10.97 24.15 6.45
C ASN A 738 12.13 24.21 7.46
N GLY A 739 12.52 25.40 7.93
CA GLY A 739 13.70 25.60 8.78
C GLY A 739 13.69 24.82 10.11
N GLN A 740 12.50 24.44 10.60
CA GLN A 740 12.34 23.61 11.79
C GLN A 740 12.98 22.21 11.68
N TYR A 741 13.26 21.74 10.45
CA TYR A 741 13.85 20.41 10.17
C TYR A 741 15.32 20.50 9.72
N LEU A 742 16.07 21.48 10.23
CA LEU A 742 17.42 21.81 9.76
C LEU A 742 18.44 20.66 9.84
N SER A 743 18.24 19.68 10.73
CA SER A 743 19.15 18.53 10.91
C SER A 743 19.28 17.68 9.64
N GLU A 744 18.15 17.38 8.99
CA GLU A 744 18.07 16.50 7.82
C GLU A 744 18.03 17.31 6.53
N PHE A 745 17.21 18.37 6.51
CA PHE A 745 16.94 19.18 5.32
C PHE A 745 18.00 20.27 5.06
N GLY A 746 18.65 20.78 6.11
CA GLY A 746 19.58 21.90 6.01
C GLY A 746 20.81 21.63 5.12
N PRO A 747 21.56 20.52 5.33
CA PRO A 747 22.76 20.23 4.56
C PRO A 747 22.58 20.19 3.02
N PRO A 748 21.58 19.49 2.45
CA PRO A 748 21.37 19.52 1.00
C PRO A 748 20.94 20.90 0.49
N LEU A 749 20.16 21.67 1.27
CA LEU A 749 19.71 22.99 0.83
C LEU A 749 20.84 24.04 0.81
N PHE A 750 21.69 24.07 1.85
CA PHE A 750 22.89 24.91 1.82
C PHE A 750 23.80 24.55 0.66
N ASN A 751 23.87 23.27 0.30
CA ASN A 751 24.60 22.78 -0.86
C ASN A 751 24.02 23.28 -2.19
N VAL A 752 22.70 23.46 -2.31
CA VAL A 752 22.06 24.08 -3.49
C VAL A 752 22.40 25.56 -3.56
N ILE A 753 22.20 26.30 -2.46
CA ILE A 753 22.48 27.75 -2.40
C ILE A 753 23.97 28.04 -2.67
N SER A 754 24.88 27.28 -2.05
CA SER A 754 26.31 27.41 -2.32
C SER A 754 26.66 27.15 -3.78
N ARG A 755 26.03 26.16 -4.44
CA ARG A 755 26.27 25.88 -5.86
C ARG A 755 25.72 26.99 -6.76
N ALA A 756 24.53 27.51 -6.47
CA ALA A 756 23.94 28.62 -7.22
C ALA A 756 24.84 29.87 -7.21
N ILE A 757 25.48 30.15 -6.08
CA ILE A 757 26.41 31.29 -5.95
C ILE A 757 27.77 30.98 -6.60
N ALA A 758 28.34 29.80 -6.34
CA ALA A 758 29.71 29.49 -6.78
C ALA A 758 29.84 29.17 -8.27
N LEU A 759 28.76 28.71 -8.91
CA LEU A 759 28.79 28.16 -10.28
C LEU A 759 27.99 29.01 -11.27
N ILE A 760 27.68 30.27 -10.96
CA ILE A 760 26.97 31.18 -11.88
C ILE A 760 27.87 31.59 -13.06
N ALA A 761 27.29 31.65 -14.26
CA ALA A 761 27.93 32.17 -15.45
C ALA A 761 28.20 33.68 -15.29
N GLY A 762 29.43 34.12 -15.58
CA GLY A 762 29.88 35.49 -15.32
C GLY A 762 30.50 35.72 -13.94
N GLY A 763 30.61 34.67 -13.11
CA GLY A 763 31.41 34.70 -11.88
C GLY A 763 30.98 35.79 -10.88
N LEU A 764 31.95 36.48 -10.28
CA LEU A 764 31.72 37.47 -9.23
C LEU A 764 30.83 38.63 -9.70
N ASP A 765 31.00 39.11 -10.93
CA ASP A 765 30.22 40.23 -11.48
C ASP A 765 28.73 39.88 -11.57
N ALA A 766 28.42 38.67 -12.04
CA ALA A 766 27.05 38.18 -12.11
C ALA A 766 26.42 37.99 -10.71
N VAL A 767 27.20 37.56 -9.71
CA VAL A 767 26.73 37.48 -8.32
C VAL A 767 26.36 38.86 -7.79
N THR A 768 27.22 39.86 -7.99
CA THR A 768 26.96 41.24 -7.53
C THR A 768 25.76 41.87 -8.21
N ALA A 769 25.56 41.58 -9.50
CA ALA A 769 24.45 42.13 -10.28
C ALA A 769 23.10 41.46 -9.96
N HIS A 770 23.06 40.14 -9.76
CA HIS A 770 21.81 39.39 -9.72
C HIS A 770 21.51 38.73 -8.36
N LEU A 771 22.50 38.15 -7.67
CA LEU A 771 22.27 37.36 -6.46
C LEU A 771 22.38 38.18 -5.16
N GLU A 772 23.32 39.12 -5.08
CA GLU A 772 23.45 40.01 -3.90
C GLU A 772 22.17 40.82 -3.61
N PRO A 773 21.46 41.39 -4.61
CA PRO A 773 20.19 42.09 -4.37
C PRO A 773 19.11 41.19 -3.76
N ILE A 774 19.04 39.91 -4.19
CA ILE A 774 18.07 38.93 -3.68
C ILE A 774 18.38 38.60 -2.21
N LEU A 775 19.64 38.31 -1.89
CA LEU A 775 20.08 38.04 -0.52
C LEU A 775 19.84 39.24 0.41
N PHE A 776 20.13 40.44 -0.07
CA PHE A 776 19.92 41.67 0.69
C PHE A 776 18.43 41.92 0.96
N SER A 777 17.58 41.77 -0.05
CA SER A 777 16.12 41.89 0.09
C SER A 777 15.57 40.88 1.10
N ALA A 778 15.97 39.61 0.99
CA ALA A 778 15.53 38.56 1.91
C ALA A 778 15.95 38.87 3.36
N LEU A 779 17.22 39.21 3.60
CA LEU A 779 17.72 39.48 4.95
C LEU A 779 17.10 40.74 5.58
N ASN A 780 16.79 41.78 4.79
CA ASN A 780 16.12 42.97 5.30
C ASN A 780 14.63 42.75 5.59
N SER A 781 14.02 41.72 5.00
CA SER A 781 12.62 41.35 5.30
C SER A 781 12.47 40.65 6.65
N CYS A 782 13.57 40.19 7.26
CA CYS A 782 13.57 39.62 8.61
C CYS A 782 13.46 40.73 9.65
N GLN A 783 12.57 40.58 10.64
CA GLN A 783 12.39 41.50 11.78
C GLN A 783 13.54 41.40 12.80
N ASN A 784 14.79 41.53 12.34
CA ASN A 784 15.97 41.47 13.19
C ASN A 784 16.54 42.88 13.39
N ASN A 785 16.97 43.22 14.61
CA ASN A 785 17.57 44.51 15.02
C ASN A 785 18.94 44.82 14.36
N THR A 786 19.24 44.23 13.20
CA THR A 786 20.53 44.34 12.53
C THR A 786 20.45 45.43 11.45
N ALA A 787 21.37 46.40 11.48
CA ALA A 787 21.39 47.48 10.49
C ALA A 787 21.61 46.93 9.06
N ALA A 788 20.87 47.44 8.07
CA ALA A 788 20.96 47.04 6.67
C ALA A 788 22.40 47.13 6.10
N SER A 789 23.19 48.12 6.55
CA SER A 789 24.60 48.28 6.17
C SER A 789 25.47 47.07 6.59
N LYS A 790 25.13 46.41 7.70
CA LYS A 790 25.84 45.23 8.20
C LYS A 790 25.49 43.97 7.40
N HIS A 791 24.25 43.83 6.93
CA HIS A 791 23.86 42.75 6.02
C HIS A 791 24.62 42.84 4.69
N LEU A 792 24.68 44.03 4.10
CA LEU A 792 25.42 44.25 2.85
C LEU A 792 26.92 43.94 2.99
N ALA A 793 27.54 44.35 4.10
CA ALA A 793 28.94 44.05 4.39
C ALA A 793 29.20 42.53 4.57
N ASN A 794 28.28 41.82 5.22
CA ASN A 794 28.39 40.38 5.43
C ASN A 794 28.20 39.59 4.12
N ILE A 795 27.26 40.00 3.26
CA ILE A 795 27.05 39.41 1.93
C ILE A 795 28.33 39.57 1.09
N LYS A 796 28.85 40.79 0.97
CA LYS A 796 30.09 41.07 0.21
C LYS A 796 31.30 40.31 0.75
N LYS A 797 31.40 40.16 2.07
CA LYS A 797 32.46 39.37 2.71
C LYS A 797 32.35 37.89 2.36
N TYR A 798 31.14 37.35 2.29
CA TYR A 798 30.91 35.96 1.91
C TYR A 798 31.18 35.74 0.41
N THR A 799 30.68 36.60 -0.47
CA THR A 799 30.87 36.47 -1.93
C THR A 799 32.36 36.53 -2.30
N LEU A 800 33.11 37.49 -1.75
CA LEU A 800 34.57 37.55 -1.96
C LEU A 800 35.31 36.30 -1.46
N GLN A 801 34.83 35.63 -0.41
CA GLN A 801 35.45 34.40 0.11
C GLN A 801 35.13 33.16 -0.74
N VAL A 802 33.97 33.12 -1.39
CA VAL A 802 33.57 32.01 -2.27
C VAL A 802 34.40 31.99 -3.56
N PHE A 803 34.79 33.16 -4.07
CA PHE A 803 35.59 33.31 -5.29
C PHE A 803 37.10 33.53 -5.02
N ASP A 804 37.58 33.32 -3.79
CA ASP A 804 39.01 33.44 -3.46
C ASP A 804 39.79 32.25 -4.06
N PRO A 805 40.69 32.48 -5.04
CA PRO A 805 41.43 31.40 -5.72
C PRO A 805 42.40 30.64 -4.79
N ASN A 806 42.71 31.19 -3.62
CA ASN A 806 43.69 30.62 -2.69
C ASN A 806 43.09 29.69 -1.63
N ARG A 807 41.77 29.46 -1.61
CA ARG A 807 41.10 28.60 -0.61
C ARG A 807 40.19 27.56 -1.26
N PRO A 808 40.41 26.25 -1.02
CA PRO A 808 39.50 25.22 -1.51
C PRO A 808 38.13 25.31 -0.81
N PRO A 809 37.04 24.89 -1.46
CA PRO A 809 35.70 24.86 -0.88
C PRO A 809 35.70 23.92 0.34
N SER A 810 35.60 24.48 1.54
CA SER A 810 35.72 23.75 2.80
C SER A 810 34.41 23.77 3.60
N LYS A 811 34.26 22.83 4.55
CA LYS A 811 33.13 22.82 5.51
C LYS A 811 32.90 24.19 6.18
N LYS A 812 33.97 24.99 6.33
CA LYS A 812 33.92 26.35 6.90
C LYS A 812 33.08 27.33 6.08
N ILE A 813 33.07 27.24 4.74
CA ILE A 813 32.26 28.12 3.88
C ILE A 813 30.77 27.83 4.07
N ARG A 814 30.40 26.55 4.26
CA ARG A 814 29.01 26.16 4.54
C ARG A 814 28.54 26.67 5.91
N GLU A 815 29.39 26.57 6.94
CA GLU A 815 29.10 27.13 8.27
C GLU A 815 28.93 28.65 8.22
N GLN A 816 29.74 29.35 7.42
CA GLN A 816 29.59 30.79 7.21
C GLN A 816 28.30 31.16 6.47
N LEU A 817 27.91 30.38 5.45
CA LEU A 817 26.62 30.55 4.78
C LEU A 817 25.46 30.32 5.74
N LYS A 818 25.54 29.27 6.58
CA LYS A 818 24.56 29.00 7.63
C LYS A 818 24.44 30.19 8.58
N ASN A 819 25.56 30.74 9.05
CA ASN A 819 25.56 31.92 9.92
C ASN A 819 24.98 33.17 9.25
N LEU A 820 25.22 33.36 7.95
CA LEU A 820 24.64 34.47 7.18
C LEU A 820 23.12 34.36 7.07
N LEU A 821 22.62 33.13 6.84
CA LEU A 821 21.20 32.85 6.59
C LEU A 821 20.41 32.51 7.86
N GLN A 822 21.06 32.42 9.03
CA GLN A 822 20.40 32.17 10.32
C GLN A 822 19.15 33.03 10.57
N PRO A 823 19.11 34.34 10.22
CA PRO A 823 17.91 35.18 10.25
C PRO A 823 16.67 34.66 9.52
N LEU A 824 16.86 33.85 8.47
CA LEU A 824 15.82 33.41 7.54
C LEU A 824 15.30 32.01 7.87
N ILE A 825 16.01 31.26 8.72
CA ILE A 825 15.67 29.88 9.06
C ILE A 825 14.40 29.89 9.91
N GLY A 826 13.33 29.23 9.42
CA GLY A 826 12.10 29.07 10.18
C GLY A 826 12.35 28.34 11.50
N VAL A 827 11.82 28.87 12.60
CA VAL A 827 11.94 28.27 13.94
C VAL A 827 10.69 27.45 14.24
N ALA A 828 10.85 26.28 14.88
CA ALA A 828 9.70 25.45 15.23
C ALA A 828 8.77 26.19 16.19
N VAL A 829 7.44 26.07 16.00
CA VAL A 829 6.45 26.64 16.93
C VAL A 829 6.69 26.14 18.35
N ALA A 830 7.11 24.88 18.52
CA ALA A 830 7.46 24.34 19.83
C ALA A 830 8.69 25.00 20.47
N GLU A 831 9.64 25.51 19.69
CA GLU A 831 10.81 26.27 20.19
C GLU A 831 10.45 27.73 20.50
N GLN A 832 9.44 28.29 19.82
CA GLN A 832 8.89 29.62 20.15
C GLN A 832 8.20 29.64 21.53
N TYR A 833 7.70 28.49 21.99
CA TYR A 833 6.93 28.37 23.24
C TYR A 833 7.56 27.45 24.32
N LYS A 834 8.80 26.96 24.14
CA LYS A 834 9.49 26.13 25.14
C LYS A 834 10.53 26.91 25.94
N GLN A 835 10.42 26.81 27.27
CA GLN A 835 11.59 26.79 28.15
C GLN A 835 12.42 25.54 27.85
N GLU A 836 13.74 25.70 27.78
CA GLU A 836 14.73 24.72 27.32
C GLU A 836 14.57 23.34 27.96
N LEU A 837 14.30 22.32 27.14
CA LEU A 837 14.61 20.91 27.47
C LEU A 837 14.84 20.16 26.16
N SER A 838 16.11 20.10 25.76
CA SER A 838 16.63 19.35 24.61
C SER A 838 17.17 18.00 25.08
N ILE A 839 16.30 17.01 25.22
CA ILE A 839 16.73 15.62 25.40
C ILE A 839 16.40 14.86 24.12
N SER A 840 17.40 14.67 23.27
CA SER A 840 17.30 13.97 21.98
C SER A 840 17.47 12.45 22.08
N THR A 841 17.77 11.93 23.28
CA THR A 841 18.17 10.53 23.52
C THR A 841 17.16 9.68 24.28
N LEU A 842 16.02 10.25 24.68
CA LEU A 842 14.93 9.47 25.27
C LEU A 842 13.91 9.13 24.19
N GLU A 843 13.47 7.87 24.14
CA GLU A 843 12.25 7.54 23.39
C GLU A 843 11.11 8.42 23.92
N PRO A 844 10.33 9.08 23.05
CA PRO A 844 9.18 9.85 23.49
C PRO A 844 8.25 8.93 24.27
N LEU A 845 7.93 9.28 25.52
CA LEU A 845 6.73 8.75 26.17
C LEU A 845 5.58 8.99 25.19
N LYS A 846 4.90 7.90 24.77
CA LYS A 846 3.81 7.98 23.79
C LYS A 846 2.86 9.08 24.25
N ARG A 847 2.77 10.17 23.47
CA ARG A 847 1.81 11.21 23.77
C ARG A 847 0.42 10.56 23.73
N PRO A 848 -0.39 10.73 24.77
CA PRO A 848 -1.75 10.22 24.74
C PRO A 848 -2.49 10.91 23.57
N SER A 849 -3.44 10.20 22.95
CA SER A 849 -4.10 10.63 21.71
C SER A 849 -4.67 12.05 21.80
N ILE A 850 -4.93 12.71 20.67
CA ILE A 850 -5.46 14.09 20.61
C ILE A 850 -6.72 14.26 21.48
N ARG A 851 -7.49 13.20 21.73
CA ARG A 851 -8.64 13.20 22.65
C ARG A 851 -8.27 13.40 24.12
N SER A 852 -7.08 12.98 24.54
CA SER A 852 -6.58 13.19 25.91
C SER A 852 -6.23 14.65 26.21
N ARG A 853 -5.93 15.45 25.17
CA ARG A 853 -5.57 16.87 25.32
C ARG A 853 -6.73 17.73 25.84
N ARG A 854 -7.98 17.29 25.61
CA ARG A 854 -9.19 17.93 26.19
C ARG A 854 -9.40 17.57 27.68
N ARG A 855 -8.62 16.65 28.25
CA ARG A 855 -8.59 16.34 29.70
C ARG A 855 -7.25 16.73 30.31
N ASN A 856 -6.88 18.00 30.17
CA ASN A 856 -5.62 18.55 30.67
C ASN A 856 -5.55 18.67 32.21
N GLU A 857 -6.53 18.17 32.96
CA GLU A 857 -6.52 18.12 34.43
C GLU A 857 -5.98 16.79 35.01
N ASN A 858 -5.74 15.75 34.20
CA ASN A 858 -5.42 14.39 34.70
C ASN A 858 -4.03 13.84 34.28
N THR A 859 -3.17 14.64 33.64
CA THR A 859 -1.84 14.19 33.19
C THR A 859 -0.90 13.89 34.36
N GLU A 860 -0.88 14.74 35.39
CA GLU A 860 -0.10 14.51 36.62
C GLU A 860 -0.63 13.31 37.43
N ALA A 861 -1.95 13.16 37.50
CA ALA A 861 -2.58 12.01 38.17
C ALA A 861 -2.27 10.68 37.46
N ARG A 862 -2.18 10.67 36.12
CA ARG A 862 -1.80 9.49 35.33
C ARG A 862 -0.32 9.13 35.50
N THR A 863 0.58 10.11 35.51
CA THR A 863 2.01 9.85 35.74
C THR A 863 2.27 9.38 37.17
N GLU A 864 1.57 9.94 38.17
CA GLU A 864 1.64 9.48 39.54
C GLU A 864 1.07 8.06 39.71
N MET A 865 -0.04 7.74 39.03
CA MET A 865 -0.60 6.38 38.99
C MET A 865 0.35 5.38 38.30
N ALA A 866 1.03 5.76 37.22
CA ALA A 866 2.04 4.93 36.56
C ALA A 866 3.25 4.66 37.47
N MET A 867 3.72 5.69 38.19
CA MET A 867 4.83 5.58 39.14
C MET A 867 4.48 4.69 40.34
N ARG A 868 3.26 4.81 40.88
CA ARG A 868 2.76 3.91 41.94
C ARG A 868 2.59 2.48 41.43
N ALA A 869 2.04 2.29 40.23
CA ALA A 869 1.92 0.96 39.62
C ALA A 869 3.29 0.30 39.39
N LEU A 870 4.31 1.05 38.98
CA LEU A 870 5.68 0.54 38.87
C LEU A 870 6.27 0.18 40.24
N ALA A 871 6.03 1.01 41.27
CA ALA A 871 6.44 0.70 42.63
C ALA A 871 5.74 -0.56 43.18
N ASP A 872 4.47 -0.79 42.86
CA ASP A 872 3.73 -1.99 43.26
C ASP A 872 4.19 -3.25 42.49
N LEU A 873 4.54 -3.10 41.21
CA LEU A 873 5.03 -4.20 40.35
C LEU A 873 6.46 -4.65 40.66
N PHE A 874 7.32 -3.74 41.11
CA PHE A 874 8.74 -3.99 41.38
C PHE A 874 9.12 -3.88 42.86
N GLY A 875 8.22 -3.43 43.73
CA GLY A 875 8.44 -3.22 45.16
C GLY A 875 7.83 -4.29 46.06
N GLY A 876 7.30 -5.38 45.50
CA GLY A 876 7.01 -6.60 46.24
C GLY A 876 8.22 -7.54 46.20
N GLU A 877 8.81 -7.81 47.36
CA GLU A 877 9.74 -8.94 47.58
C GLU A 877 9.12 -10.29 47.17
#